data_AF-A0A7X9WN90-F1
#
_entry.id   AF-A0A7X9WN90-F1
#
_cell.length_a   1.000
_cell.length_b   1.000
_cell.length_c   1.000
_cell.angle_alpha   90.00
_cell.angle_beta   90.00
_cell.angle_gamma   90.00
#
_symmetry.space_group_name_H-M   'P 1'
#
loop_
_entity.id
_entity.type
_entity.pdbx_description
1 polymer ?
#
loop_
_entity_poly.entity_id
_entity_poly.type
_entity_poly.pdbx_seq_one_letter_code
_entity_poly.pdbx_strand_id
1 'polypeptide(L)'
;MDAKTSGCPVHGGGVRSLLGRTNKDWWPEMLATEVLNPNGASNPMGADFDYAEAFKQLDYAALKADLTALMTDSQPWWPADYGHYGPFFIRMAWHAAGTYRTADGRGGANSGQQRFAPLDSWPDNGNLDKARRLLWPIKQKYGKHISWADLFILTGNVAIESMGGPVFGFGGGRADVFEPERDIYWGSEDKWVNQGVQTRIAPEHGMHEIEGPLAAIQMGLIYVNPEGPQGNPHDDAGMARDMKETFARMAMNDEETVALTAGGHTFGKAHGNGDASLLGNAPSGADLVAQGFGWVSGHESGGIGEHTVTSGIEGAWTNTPKEWTENYFRLLFDYEYELVKSPAGANQWQPIDQKEEDKAPAAWDPNIKVPTMMTTADMALKRDPAYRAISERFRTDHEAFKDAFARAWFKLTHRDMGPKVRYLGPEVPAEDLIWQDPIPAGTTPSDADVAAVKAKIAGSGLTVSQLVKAAWASASTYRKSDHRGGANGARVALAPQKDWDVNEPAMLAKVIDTLNGLRGSMSLADAIVLGGVVGLEKAGATNVPFTGGRGDATAEQTDADSFAVMEPEADAFRNYVGKKKLALKTEEMMLDRASLLGLSVPEMTVLIGGLRVLGANHGERGHGHFTKRPGQLTNDFFVNLYDMTNVWKAAEGSEDEYIATDRKDGGEKWRATRADLIFGSNSELRAVGEVYAENGHEAKFVKDFVAAWTKVMNADRFDLA
;
A
#
# COMPACT_ATOMS: atom_id res chain seq x y z
N MET A 1 -3.76 16.65 30.70
CA MET A 1 -4.95 15.80 30.91
C MET A 1 -4.48 14.37 30.87
N ASP A 2 -4.79 13.61 31.91
CA ASP A 2 -4.27 12.28 32.14
C ASP A 2 -4.77 11.29 31.08
N ALA A 3 -3.87 10.86 30.19
CA ALA A 3 -4.13 9.68 29.38
C ALA A 3 -4.09 8.45 30.30
N LYS A 4 -5.25 7.82 30.50
CA LYS A 4 -5.31 6.47 31.08
C LYS A 4 -4.67 5.51 30.09
N THR A 5 -3.41 5.18 30.33
CA THR A 5 -2.78 4.02 29.69
C THR A 5 -3.31 2.77 30.38
N SER A 6 -3.88 1.83 29.61
CA SER A 6 -4.10 0.46 30.05
C SER A 6 -2.73 -0.18 30.28
N GLY A 7 -2.19 0.00 31.49
CA GLY A 7 -0.96 -0.63 31.91
C GLY A 7 -1.05 -2.15 31.75
N CYS A 8 0.02 -2.76 31.25
CA CYS A 8 0.21 -4.21 31.25
C CYS A 8 -0.04 -4.73 32.69
N PRO A 9 -1.04 -5.60 32.91
CA PRO A 9 -1.47 -5.96 34.25
C PRO A 9 -0.53 -7.02 34.83
N VAL A 10 0.65 -6.61 35.27
CA VAL A 10 1.51 -7.43 36.12
C VAL A 10 1.71 -6.69 37.44
N HIS A 11 0.70 -6.81 38.31
CA HIS A 11 0.85 -6.53 39.74
C HIS A 11 1.61 -7.69 40.39
N GLY A 12 2.93 -7.56 40.49
CA GLY A 12 3.78 -8.46 41.26
C GLY A 12 5.21 -8.61 40.71
N GLY A 13 6.15 -7.79 41.20
CA GLY A 13 7.59 -8.05 41.09
C GLY A 13 8.21 -8.15 39.67
N GLY A 14 7.60 -7.55 38.65
CA GLY A 14 7.92 -7.77 37.23
C GLY A 14 9.19 -7.08 36.71
N VAL A 15 9.88 -7.78 35.81
CA VAL A 15 11.02 -7.26 35.03
C VAL A 15 10.53 -6.09 34.16
N ARG A 16 11.19 -4.92 34.26
CA ARG A 16 10.85 -3.74 33.43
C ARG A 16 11.10 -4.02 31.94
N SER A 17 10.41 -3.31 31.04
CA SER A 17 10.76 -3.29 29.62
C SER A 17 12.13 -2.64 29.39
N LEU A 18 12.79 -2.99 28.27
CA LEU A 18 14.12 -2.47 27.94
C LEU A 18 14.15 -0.95 27.85
N LEU A 19 13.20 -0.36 27.11
CA LEU A 19 13.16 1.06 26.79
C LEU A 19 12.37 1.91 27.79
N GLY A 20 11.43 1.34 28.55
CA GLY A 20 10.52 2.14 29.37
C GLY A 20 9.72 3.12 28.50
N ARG A 21 9.66 4.41 28.90
CA ARG A 21 9.09 5.49 28.07
C ARG A 21 10.06 5.90 26.98
N THR A 22 9.54 6.20 25.80
CA THR A 22 10.25 6.70 24.62
C THR A 22 10.06 8.21 24.45
N ASN A 23 10.77 8.83 23.50
CA ASN A 23 10.62 10.27 23.24
C ASN A 23 9.19 10.66 22.84
N LYS A 24 8.47 9.80 22.09
CA LYS A 24 7.07 10.03 21.70
C LYS A 24 6.12 10.10 22.90
N ASP A 25 6.45 9.46 24.03
CA ASP A 25 5.65 9.56 25.25
C ASP A 25 5.77 10.94 25.93
N TRP A 26 6.91 11.62 25.74
CA TRP A 26 7.16 12.97 26.29
C TRP A 26 6.78 14.07 25.30
N TRP A 27 6.97 13.82 24.02
CA TRP A 27 6.68 14.73 22.91
C TRP A 27 5.84 14.02 21.84
N PRO A 28 4.52 13.91 22.04
CA PRO A 28 3.65 13.17 21.11
C PRO A 28 3.60 13.75 19.69
N GLU A 29 3.88 15.05 19.54
CA GLU A 29 3.95 15.73 18.24
C GLU A 29 5.37 15.74 17.65
N MET A 30 6.28 14.91 18.16
CA MET A 30 7.62 14.77 17.60
C MET A 30 7.55 14.11 16.22
N LEU A 31 8.10 14.80 15.23
CA LEU A 31 8.18 14.36 13.84
C LEU A 31 8.80 12.94 13.72
N ALA A 32 8.11 12.04 13.04
CA ALA A 32 8.44 10.61 12.99
C ALA A 32 9.45 10.25 11.88
N THR A 33 10.70 10.73 12.00
CA THR A 33 11.75 10.53 11.00
C THR A 33 12.11 9.05 10.75
N GLU A 34 11.79 8.16 11.69
CA GLU A 34 12.05 6.73 11.58
C GLU A 34 11.33 6.05 10.41
N VAL A 35 10.29 6.67 9.84
CA VAL A 35 9.57 6.16 8.67
C VAL A 35 10.41 6.16 7.38
N LEU A 36 11.50 6.93 7.35
CA LEU A 36 12.42 7.05 6.20
C LEU A 36 13.59 6.06 6.25
N ASN A 37 13.63 5.17 7.23
CA ASN A 37 14.62 4.09 7.30
C ASN A 37 13.98 2.71 7.47
N PRO A 38 13.00 2.32 6.61
CA PRO A 38 12.43 1.00 6.67
C PRO A 38 13.43 -0.02 6.10
N ASN A 39 13.62 -1.14 6.78
CA ASN A 39 14.37 -2.31 6.32
C ASN A 39 15.90 -2.11 6.16
N GLY A 40 16.52 -1.26 6.99
CA GLY A 40 17.97 -1.01 6.99
C GLY A 40 18.82 -2.23 7.36
N ALA A 41 19.53 -2.20 8.48
CA ALA A 41 20.42 -3.30 8.90
C ALA A 41 19.70 -4.63 9.24
N SER A 42 18.38 -4.70 9.11
CA SER A 42 17.55 -5.86 9.44
C SER A 42 17.48 -6.92 8.32
N ASN A 43 17.87 -6.61 7.07
CA ASN A 43 17.82 -7.56 5.96
C ASN A 43 18.97 -8.60 6.03
N PRO A 44 18.69 -9.90 6.26
CA PRO A 44 19.72 -10.94 6.37
C PRO A 44 20.25 -11.45 5.02
N MET A 45 19.64 -11.07 3.89
CA MET A 45 20.04 -11.54 2.56
C MET A 45 21.30 -10.82 2.03
N GLY A 46 21.61 -9.63 2.59
CA GLY A 46 22.70 -8.77 2.13
C GLY A 46 22.30 -7.86 0.97
N ALA A 47 23.07 -6.78 0.77
CA ALA A 47 22.79 -5.75 -0.23
C ALA A 47 22.94 -6.24 -1.69
N ASP A 48 23.74 -7.30 -1.91
CA ASP A 48 24.00 -7.85 -3.24
C ASP A 48 23.00 -8.95 -3.65
N PHE A 49 21.99 -9.26 -2.81
CA PHE A 49 20.99 -10.27 -3.13
C PHE A 49 19.94 -9.71 -4.08
N ASP A 50 19.81 -10.34 -5.24
CA ASP A 50 18.77 -10.10 -6.23
C ASP A 50 17.70 -11.19 -6.16
N TYR A 51 16.49 -10.80 -5.75
CA TYR A 51 15.37 -11.73 -5.66
C TYR A 51 14.84 -12.14 -7.03
N ALA A 52 14.85 -11.26 -8.03
CA ALA A 52 14.36 -11.59 -9.36
C ALA A 52 15.24 -12.67 -10.00
N GLU A 53 16.56 -12.55 -9.88
CA GLU A 53 17.50 -13.58 -10.33
C GLU A 53 17.37 -14.88 -9.53
N ALA A 54 17.13 -14.81 -8.23
CA ALA A 54 16.87 -16.01 -7.42
C ALA A 54 15.58 -16.72 -7.83
N PHE A 55 14.49 -15.97 -8.07
CA PHE A 55 13.20 -16.52 -8.49
C PHE A 55 13.28 -17.16 -9.88
N LYS A 56 14.04 -16.59 -10.83
CA LYS A 56 14.24 -17.19 -12.16
C LYS A 56 14.87 -18.59 -12.10
N GLN A 57 15.55 -18.94 -11.02
CA GLN A 57 16.17 -20.26 -10.80
C GLN A 57 15.24 -21.25 -10.07
N LEU A 58 14.04 -20.82 -9.68
CA LEU A 58 13.05 -21.65 -9.00
C LEU A 58 12.51 -22.75 -9.93
N ASP A 59 12.46 -23.99 -9.44
CA ASP A 59 11.64 -25.03 -10.06
C ASP A 59 10.16 -24.75 -9.75
N TYR A 60 9.57 -23.88 -10.58
CA TYR A 60 8.21 -23.40 -10.40
C TYR A 60 7.18 -24.54 -10.48
N ALA A 61 7.39 -25.50 -11.37
CA ALA A 61 6.50 -26.64 -11.53
C ALA A 61 6.54 -27.57 -10.30
N ALA A 62 7.74 -27.85 -9.77
CA ALA A 62 7.87 -28.61 -8.53
C ALA A 62 7.24 -27.88 -7.33
N LEU A 63 7.40 -26.55 -7.25
CA LEU A 63 6.77 -25.75 -6.20
C LEU A 63 5.24 -25.85 -6.26
N LYS A 64 4.62 -25.65 -7.44
CA LYS A 64 3.17 -25.81 -7.60
C LYS A 64 2.73 -27.23 -7.24
N ALA A 65 3.46 -28.26 -7.67
CA ALA A 65 3.13 -29.64 -7.35
C ALA A 65 3.16 -29.93 -5.83
N ASP A 66 4.17 -29.42 -5.10
CA ASP A 66 4.21 -29.57 -3.65
C ASP A 66 3.09 -28.79 -2.95
N LEU A 67 2.75 -27.59 -3.45
CA LEU A 67 1.63 -26.81 -2.93
C LEU A 67 0.31 -27.55 -3.14
N THR A 68 0.07 -28.12 -4.32
CA THR A 68 -1.11 -28.94 -4.60
C THR A 68 -1.16 -30.17 -3.67
N ALA A 69 -0.04 -30.84 -3.43
CA ALA A 69 0.01 -31.97 -2.50
C ALA A 69 -0.30 -31.55 -1.05
N LEU A 70 0.23 -30.40 -0.61
CA LEU A 70 -0.04 -29.83 0.71
C LEU A 70 -1.53 -29.57 0.94
N MET A 71 -2.30 -29.25 -0.11
CA MET A 71 -3.73 -28.96 0.03
C MET A 71 -4.49 -30.08 0.74
N THR A 72 -4.08 -31.33 0.57
CA THR A 72 -4.74 -32.51 1.18
C THR A 72 -3.89 -33.22 2.23
N ASP A 73 -2.71 -32.69 2.57
CA ASP A 73 -1.82 -33.27 3.58
C ASP A 73 -2.16 -32.75 5.00
N SER A 74 -3.29 -33.21 5.52
CA SER A 74 -3.81 -32.73 6.82
C SER A 74 -2.85 -33.01 7.98
N GLN A 75 -2.54 -31.97 8.73
CA GLN A 75 -1.68 -32.03 9.90
C GLN A 75 -2.48 -32.20 11.20
N PRO A 76 -2.06 -33.08 12.13
CA PRO A 76 -2.79 -33.29 13.39
C PRO A 76 -2.89 -32.06 14.30
N TRP A 77 -1.91 -31.15 14.22
CA TRP A 77 -1.89 -29.93 15.03
C TRP A 77 -2.83 -28.83 14.49
N TRP A 78 -3.31 -28.98 13.25
CA TRP A 78 -4.32 -28.10 12.67
C TRP A 78 -5.05 -28.83 11.53
N PRO A 79 -6.01 -29.73 11.82
CA PRO A 79 -6.66 -30.56 10.81
C PRO A 79 -7.32 -29.76 9.68
N ALA A 80 -7.26 -30.28 8.46
CA ALA A 80 -7.85 -29.65 7.29
C ALA A 80 -9.36 -29.87 7.26
N ASP A 81 -10.14 -28.79 7.22
CA ASP A 81 -11.58 -28.86 6.99
C ASP A 81 -11.87 -29.60 5.67
N TYR A 82 -12.81 -30.54 5.70
CA TYR A 82 -13.19 -31.35 4.53
C TYR A 82 -12.03 -32.16 3.91
N GLY A 83 -10.93 -32.31 4.65
CA GLY A 83 -9.67 -32.89 4.17
C GLY A 83 -8.93 -32.02 3.15
N HIS A 84 -9.18 -30.70 3.11
CA HIS A 84 -8.57 -29.80 2.13
C HIS A 84 -8.30 -28.38 2.70
N TYR A 85 -7.04 -27.94 2.74
CA TYR A 85 -6.63 -26.60 3.22
C TYR A 85 -6.89 -25.47 2.24
N GLY A 86 -7.23 -25.76 0.99
CA GLY A 86 -7.44 -24.77 -0.06
C GLY A 86 -8.21 -23.51 0.37
N PRO A 87 -9.42 -23.63 0.97
CA PRO A 87 -10.17 -22.45 1.40
C PRO A 87 -9.44 -21.60 2.45
N PHE A 88 -8.67 -22.25 3.34
CA PHE A 88 -7.88 -21.56 4.35
C PHE A 88 -6.71 -20.76 3.74
N PHE A 89 -6.08 -21.30 2.69
CA PHE A 89 -5.04 -20.59 1.95
C PHE A 89 -5.58 -19.50 1.03
N ILE A 90 -6.79 -19.66 0.47
CA ILE A 90 -7.47 -18.58 -0.25
C ILE A 90 -7.69 -17.39 0.70
N ARG A 91 -8.21 -17.64 1.91
CA ARG A 91 -8.35 -16.58 2.93
C ARG A 91 -7.00 -15.96 3.27
N MET A 92 -5.94 -16.75 3.45
CA MET A 92 -4.61 -16.21 3.74
C MET A 92 -4.12 -15.24 2.65
N ALA A 93 -4.24 -15.63 1.38
CA ALA A 93 -3.85 -14.80 0.24
C ALA A 93 -4.74 -13.56 0.09
N TRP A 94 -6.07 -13.72 0.25
CA TRP A 94 -7.04 -12.62 0.29
C TRP A 94 -6.66 -11.59 1.36
N HIS A 95 -6.40 -12.02 2.59
CA HIS A 95 -6.05 -11.12 3.70
C HIS A 95 -4.66 -10.50 3.53
N ALA A 96 -3.72 -11.18 2.86
CA ALA A 96 -2.41 -10.62 2.57
C ALA A 96 -2.53 -9.45 1.57
N ALA A 97 -3.28 -9.63 0.49
CA ALA A 97 -3.50 -8.61 -0.53
C ALA A 97 -4.55 -7.56 -0.13
N GLY A 98 -5.50 -7.94 0.71
CA GLY A 98 -6.72 -7.21 1.04
C GLY A 98 -6.53 -5.96 1.88
N THR A 99 -5.32 -5.63 2.30
CA THR A 99 -5.05 -4.41 3.11
C THR A 99 -4.69 -3.19 2.27
N TYR A 100 -4.55 -3.36 0.95
CA TYR A 100 -4.13 -2.33 -0.03
C TYR A 100 -5.11 -1.16 -0.13
N ARG A 101 -4.60 0.06 -0.34
CA ARG A 101 -5.40 1.29 -0.35
C ARG A 101 -4.95 2.24 -1.46
N THR A 102 -5.90 2.73 -2.25
CA THR A 102 -5.57 3.52 -3.45
C THR A 102 -4.97 4.89 -3.13
N ALA A 103 -5.37 5.49 -2.01
CA ALA A 103 -4.98 6.84 -1.61
C ALA A 103 -3.46 7.00 -1.45
N ASP A 104 -2.78 6.06 -0.80
CA ASP A 104 -1.33 6.10 -0.58
C ASP A 104 -0.59 4.87 -1.14
N GLY A 105 -1.31 3.92 -1.74
CA GLY A 105 -0.77 2.69 -2.31
C GLY A 105 -0.25 1.71 -1.26
N ARG A 106 -0.44 1.99 0.04
CA ARG A 106 0.10 1.15 1.14
C ARG A 106 -0.81 -0.02 1.47
N GLY A 107 -0.27 -0.94 2.26
CA GLY A 107 -0.86 -2.27 2.46
C GLY A 107 -0.64 -3.16 1.24
N GLY A 108 -1.40 -4.25 1.16
CA GLY A 108 -1.25 -5.22 0.09
C GLY A 108 -0.20 -6.31 0.37
N ALA A 109 0.11 -7.09 -0.65
CA ALA A 109 0.88 -8.33 -0.54
C ALA A 109 2.36 -8.20 -0.89
N ASN A 110 2.81 -7.03 -1.39
CA ASN A 110 4.12 -6.84 -2.02
C ASN A 110 5.35 -7.10 -1.12
N SER A 111 5.17 -7.07 0.20
CA SER A 111 6.26 -7.19 1.19
C SER A 111 6.12 -8.40 2.14
N GLY A 112 5.02 -9.15 2.08
CA GLY A 112 4.80 -10.31 2.97
C GLY A 112 4.48 -9.91 4.43
N GLN A 113 3.91 -8.73 4.63
CA GLN A 113 3.72 -8.09 5.94
C GLN A 113 2.74 -8.77 6.88
N GLN A 114 1.90 -9.69 6.37
CA GLN A 114 1.06 -10.54 7.21
C GLN A 114 1.88 -11.39 8.21
N ARG A 115 3.21 -11.46 8.05
CA ARG A 115 4.14 -12.11 9.00
C ARG A 115 4.49 -11.26 10.22
N PHE A 116 4.19 -9.96 10.19
CA PHE A 116 4.66 -9.01 11.19
C PHE A 116 3.49 -8.24 11.82
N ALA A 117 3.72 -7.72 13.02
CA ALA A 117 2.80 -6.80 13.66
C ALA A 117 2.59 -5.53 12.81
N PRO A 118 1.38 -4.93 12.82
CA PRO A 118 0.20 -5.39 13.55
C PRO A 118 -0.59 -6.48 12.80
N LEU A 119 -0.31 -6.71 11.51
CA LEU A 119 -1.13 -7.58 10.66
C LEU A 119 -1.14 -9.05 11.11
N ASP A 120 -0.03 -9.55 11.66
CA ASP A 120 0.02 -10.92 12.21
C ASP A 120 -0.98 -11.17 13.34
N SER A 121 -1.50 -10.10 13.95
CA SER A 121 -2.31 -10.11 15.18
C SER A 121 -3.62 -9.34 15.08
N TRP A 122 -3.98 -8.85 13.89
CA TRP A 122 -5.31 -8.29 13.66
C TRP A 122 -6.39 -9.35 13.95
N PRO A 123 -7.52 -9.00 14.60
CA PRO A 123 -8.60 -9.95 14.84
C PRO A 123 -9.08 -10.67 13.59
N ASP A 124 -9.17 -9.95 12.46
CA ASP A 124 -9.61 -10.54 11.19
C ASP A 124 -8.57 -11.49 10.58
N ASN A 125 -7.32 -11.46 11.03
CA ASN A 125 -6.28 -12.42 10.66
C ASN A 125 -6.20 -13.63 11.62
N GLY A 126 -7.21 -13.80 12.47
CA GLY A 126 -7.34 -14.94 13.38
C GLY A 126 -6.99 -16.27 12.70
N ASN A 127 -6.15 -17.06 13.36
CA ASN A 127 -5.63 -18.35 12.90
C ASN A 127 -4.76 -18.34 11.63
N LEU A 128 -4.57 -17.22 10.91
CA LEU A 128 -3.69 -17.23 9.73
C LEU A 128 -2.21 -17.45 10.07
N ASP A 129 -1.81 -17.32 11.34
CA ASP A 129 -0.53 -17.82 11.85
C ASP A 129 -0.37 -19.34 11.64
N LYS A 130 -1.46 -20.12 11.73
CA LYS A 130 -1.47 -21.55 11.40
C LYS A 130 -1.33 -21.79 9.89
N ALA A 131 -2.03 -21.01 9.06
CA ALA A 131 -1.90 -21.09 7.60
C ALA A 131 -0.45 -20.85 7.15
N ARG A 132 0.18 -19.77 7.64
CA ARG A 132 1.58 -19.47 7.32
C ARG A 132 2.53 -20.56 7.81
N ARG A 133 2.25 -21.19 8.95
CA ARG A 133 3.08 -22.28 9.47
C ARG A 133 2.96 -23.56 8.65
N LEU A 134 1.79 -23.88 8.08
CA LEU A 134 1.63 -25.01 7.15
C LEU A 134 2.54 -24.87 5.92
N LEU A 135 2.85 -23.64 5.51
CA LEU A 135 3.73 -23.35 4.37
C LEU A 135 5.22 -23.35 4.70
N TRP A 136 5.61 -23.42 5.98
CA TRP A 136 7.01 -23.41 6.37
C TRP A 136 7.85 -24.52 5.72
N PRO A 137 7.42 -25.79 5.66
CA PRO A 137 8.20 -26.84 5.00
C PRO A 137 8.47 -26.54 3.51
N ILE A 138 7.50 -25.91 2.82
CA ILE A 138 7.66 -25.48 1.43
C ILE A 138 8.67 -24.33 1.35
N LYS A 139 8.50 -23.27 2.16
CA LYS A 139 9.46 -22.17 2.22
C LYS A 139 10.88 -22.65 2.53
N GLN A 140 11.01 -23.62 3.45
CA GLN A 140 12.28 -24.22 3.82
C GLN A 140 12.92 -24.97 2.66
N LYS A 141 12.13 -25.76 1.90
CA LYS A 141 12.59 -26.52 0.74
C LYS A 141 13.13 -25.63 -0.38
N TYR A 142 12.43 -24.54 -0.70
CA TYR A 142 12.77 -23.66 -1.82
C TYR A 142 13.64 -22.45 -1.42
N GLY A 143 13.79 -22.19 -0.12
CA GLY A 143 14.74 -21.22 0.41
C GLY A 143 14.58 -19.82 -0.19
N LYS A 144 15.69 -19.25 -0.66
CA LYS A 144 15.75 -17.89 -1.23
C LYS A 144 15.07 -17.72 -2.59
N HIS A 145 14.72 -18.82 -3.25
CA HIS A 145 14.15 -18.80 -4.61
C HIS A 145 12.65 -18.46 -4.63
N ILE A 146 11.99 -18.44 -3.47
CA ILE A 146 10.62 -17.98 -3.29
C ILE A 146 10.52 -17.17 -2.00
N SER A 147 10.04 -15.93 -2.08
CA SER A 147 9.76 -15.09 -0.92
C SER A 147 8.49 -15.56 -0.22
N TRP A 148 8.29 -15.17 1.04
CA TRP A 148 6.99 -15.38 1.69
C TRP A 148 5.88 -14.58 1.01
N ALA A 149 6.18 -13.37 0.54
CA ALA A 149 5.24 -12.52 -0.18
C ALA A 149 4.65 -13.24 -1.41
N ASP A 150 5.51 -13.80 -2.28
CA ASP A 150 5.05 -14.57 -3.43
C ASP A 150 4.42 -15.91 -3.03
N LEU A 151 4.98 -16.60 -2.02
CA LEU A 151 4.46 -17.88 -1.58
C LEU A 151 3.02 -17.78 -1.06
N PHE A 152 2.66 -16.71 -0.34
CA PHE A 152 1.29 -16.54 0.13
C PHE A 152 0.30 -16.45 -1.02
N ILE A 153 0.60 -15.63 -2.02
CA ILE A 153 -0.28 -15.43 -3.17
C ILE A 153 -0.34 -16.67 -4.05
N LEU A 154 0.81 -17.26 -4.37
CA LEU A 154 0.86 -18.48 -5.19
C LEU A 154 0.08 -19.62 -4.54
N THR A 155 0.16 -19.76 -3.22
CA THR A 155 -0.62 -20.79 -2.49
C THR A 155 -2.12 -20.56 -2.65
N GLY A 156 -2.59 -19.31 -2.58
CA GLY A 156 -3.99 -18.97 -2.84
C GLY A 156 -4.43 -19.32 -4.26
N ASN A 157 -3.61 -19.02 -5.27
CA ASN A 157 -3.86 -19.43 -6.66
C ASN A 157 -3.95 -20.95 -6.81
N VAL A 158 -2.95 -21.69 -6.31
CA VAL A 158 -2.91 -23.16 -6.38
C VAL A 158 -4.10 -23.79 -5.65
N ALA A 159 -4.55 -23.17 -4.55
CA ALA A 159 -5.74 -23.63 -3.83
C ALA A 159 -7.02 -23.49 -4.66
N ILE A 160 -7.20 -22.38 -5.39
CA ILE A 160 -8.34 -22.20 -6.30
C ILE A 160 -8.28 -23.23 -7.42
N GLU A 161 -7.11 -23.40 -8.06
CA GLU A 161 -6.90 -24.38 -9.13
C GLU A 161 -7.19 -25.82 -8.67
N SER A 162 -6.70 -26.22 -7.49
CA SER A 162 -6.86 -27.60 -6.99
C SER A 162 -8.30 -27.96 -6.65
N MET A 163 -9.15 -26.96 -6.43
CA MET A 163 -10.59 -27.12 -6.19
C MET A 163 -11.43 -26.87 -7.47
N GLY A 164 -10.78 -26.75 -8.63
CA GLY A 164 -11.44 -26.57 -9.93
C GLY A 164 -11.92 -25.14 -10.23
N GLY A 165 -11.50 -24.16 -9.43
CA GLY A 165 -11.84 -22.75 -9.63
C GLY A 165 -10.98 -22.07 -10.71
N PRO A 166 -11.44 -20.94 -11.25
CA PRO A 166 -10.73 -20.26 -12.33
C PRO A 166 -9.66 -19.31 -11.79
N VAL A 167 -8.50 -19.28 -12.44
CA VAL A 167 -7.44 -18.29 -12.22
C VAL A 167 -7.03 -17.68 -13.55
N PHE A 168 -6.71 -16.38 -13.56
CA PHE A 168 -6.27 -15.69 -14.78
C PHE A 168 -4.78 -15.89 -15.06
N GLY A 169 -3.98 -16.09 -14.00
CA GLY A 169 -2.53 -16.31 -14.04
C GLY A 169 -1.86 -15.91 -12.74
N PHE A 170 -0.53 -15.88 -12.74
CA PHE A 170 0.29 -15.49 -11.58
C PHE A 170 1.61 -14.86 -12.03
N GLY A 171 2.00 -13.76 -11.37
CA GLY A 171 3.32 -13.14 -11.44
C GLY A 171 3.98 -13.09 -10.05
N GLY A 172 5.19 -13.65 -9.95
CA GLY A 172 6.09 -13.46 -8.82
C GLY A 172 6.91 -12.18 -8.95
N GLY A 173 7.80 -11.92 -8.00
CA GLY A 173 8.69 -10.74 -7.99
C GLY A 173 8.61 -9.90 -6.71
N ARG A 174 7.81 -10.31 -5.72
CA ARG A 174 7.67 -9.61 -4.43
C ARG A 174 8.83 -9.98 -3.52
N ALA A 175 9.72 -9.03 -3.22
CA ALA A 175 10.82 -9.28 -2.29
C ALA A 175 10.32 -9.26 -0.84
N ASP A 176 10.87 -10.14 0.01
CA ASP A 176 10.54 -10.15 1.44
C ASP A 176 11.13 -8.94 2.16
N VAL A 177 10.38 -8.43 3.13
CA VAL A 177 10.90 -7.54 4.18
C VAL A 177 11.11 -8.29 5.50
N PHE A 178 11.82 -7.65 6.43
CA PHE A 178 12.32 -8.27 7.66
C PHE A 178 11.96 -7.51 8.94
N GLU A 179 11.09 -6.50 8.84
CA GLU A 179 10.53 -5.76 9.98
C GLU A 179 9.13 -5.23 9.65
N PRO A 180 8.31 -4.91 10.68
CA PRO A 180 7.08 -4.15 10.50
C PRO A 180 7.28 -2.86 9.72
N GLU A 181 6.36 -2.55 8.81
CA GLU A 181 6.31 -1.24 8.16
C GLU A 181 5.82 -0.22 9.17
N ARG A 182 6.55 0.90 9.27
CA ARG A 182 6.28 1.97 10.24
C ARG A 182 5.61 3.18 9.60
N ASP A 183 5.41 3.15 8.29
CA ASP A 183 4.90 4.26 7.51
C ASP A 183 3.42 4.09 7.09
N ILE A 184 2.70 3.12 7.66
CA ILE A 184 1.26 2.92 7.40
C ILE A 184 0.41 3.52 8.53
N TYR A 185 -0.46 4.48 8.18
CA TYR A 185 -1.54 4.93 9.06
C TYR A 185 -2.75 3.99 8.95
N TRP A 186 -2.82 3.05 9.90
CA TRP A 186 -3.96 2.13 10.00
C TRP A 186 -5.20 2.76 10.62
N GLY A 187 -5.07 3.91 11.29
CA GLY A 187 -6.13 4.62 12.03
C GLY A 187 -5.64 5.08 13.41
N SER A 188 -6.39 5.98 14.05
CA SER A 188 -6.05 6.58 15.34
C SER A 188 -6.68 5.88 16.55
N GLU A 189 -7.43 4.80 16.31
CA GLU A 189 -8.17 4.11 17.37
C GLU A 189 -7.26 3.36 18.34
N ASP A 190 -7.67 3.31 19.61
CA ASP A 190 -6.96 2.63 20.71
C ASP A 190 -7.53 1.23 21.02
N LYS A 191 -8.48 0.75 20.20
CA LYS A 191 -9.19 -0.53 20.35
C LYS A 191 -9.27 -1.27 19.03
N TRP A 192 -9.26 -2.59 19.13
CA TRP A 192 -9.57 -3.49 18.03
C TRP A 192 -11.07 -3.69 17.85
N VAL A 193 -11.50 -4.21 16.69
CA VAL A 193 -12.92 -4.53 16.43
C VAL A 193 -13.54 -5.45 17.47
N ASN A 194 -12.83 -6.48 17.93
CA ASN A 194 -13.29 -7.40 18.98
C ASN A 194 -13.28 -6.77 20.40
N GLN A 195 -12.88 -5.51 20.52
CA GLN A 195 -12.95 -4.70 21.75
C GLN A 195 -14.00 -3.58 21.63
N GLY A 196 -14.84 -3.62 20.60
CA GLY A 196 -15.94 -2.67 20.40
C GLY A 196 -15.49 -1.31 19.86
N VAL A 197 -14.45 -1.27 19.02
CA VAL A 197 -14.10 -0.05 18.27
C VAL A 197 -15.30 0.44 17.45
N GLN A 198 -15.45 1.75 17.29
CA GLN A 198 -16.53 2.31 16.49
C GLN A 198 -16.22 2.21 14.99
N THR A 199 -17.26 2.24 14.15
CA THR A 199 -17.11 2.40 12.70
C THR A 199 -16.47 3.76 12.37
N ARG A 200 -15.65 3.80 11.32
CA ARG A 200 -15.00 5.01 10.83
C ARG A 200 -15.90 5.96 10.05
N ILE A 201 -17.09 5.49 9.66
CA ILE A 201 -18.12 6.35 9.10
C ILE A 201 -18.85 7.00 10.27
N ALA A 202 -18.78 8.33 10.31
CA ALA A 202 -19.49 9.15 11.27
C ALA A 202 -20.59 9.93 10.52
N PRO A 203 -21.89 9.68 10.77
CA PRO A 203 -22.99 10.35 10.07
C PRO A 203 -22.92 11.88 10.10
N GLU A 204 -22.30 12.46 11.12
CA GLU A 204 -22.08 13.89 11.29
C GLU A 204 -21.07 14.51 10.30
N HIS A 205 -20.19 13.69 9.73
CA HIS A 205 -19.21 14.10 8.70
C HIS A 205 -19.73 13.77 7.31
N GLY A 206 -20.59 12.77 7.20
CA GLY A 206 -21.26 12.39 5.97
C GLY A 206 -21.33 10.87 5.88
N MET A 207 -22.41 10.35 5.31
CA MET A 207 -22.66 8.91 5.33
C MET A 207 -21.65 8.08 4.53
N HIS A 208 -20.81 8.71 3.70
CA HIS A 208 -19.77 8.05 2.89
C HIS A 208 -18.35 8.48 3.30
N GLU A 209 -18.21 9.32 4.33
CA GLU A 209 -16.91 9.83 4.72
C GLU A 209 -16.19 8.86 5.66
N ILE A 210 -15.13 8.26 5.15
CA ILE A 210 -14.09 7.60 5.96
C ILE A 210 -12.85 8.48 5.91
N GLU A 211 -12.26 8.78 7.08
CA GLU A 211 -11.00 9.52 7.21
C GLU A 211 -9.96 9.00 6.20
N GLY A 212 -9.43 9.87 5.34
CA GLY A 212 -8.38 9.47 4.41
C GLY A 212 -7.06 9.23 5.16
N PRO A 213 -6.21 8.25 4.77
CA PRO A 213 -6.35 7.33 3.64
C PRO A 213 -7.17 6.04 3.92
N LEU A 214 -7.95 5.95 5.02
CA LEU A 214 -8.57 4.71 5.52
C LEU A 214 -9.50 4.00 4.52
N ALA A 215 -9.46 2.67 4.47
CA ALA A 215 -10.26 1.85 3.55
C ALA A 215 -10.92 0.60 4.18
N ALA A 216 -10.75 0.40 5.49
CA ALA A 216 -11.49 -0.60 6.25
C ALA A 216 -12.43 0.12 7.21
N ILE A 217 -13.62 -0.44 7.48
CA ILE A 217 -14.67 0.23 8.27
C ILE A 217 -14.32 0.33 9.76
N GLN A 218 -13.49 -0.59 10.29
CA GLN A 218 -13.08 -0.65 11.69
C GLN A 218 -11.62 -1.12 11.79
N MET A 219 -10.94 -0.66 12.84
CA MET A 219 -9.57 -1.10 13.14
C MET A 219 -9.50 -2.62 13.39
N GLY A 220 -8.60 -3.29 12.67
CA GLY A 220 -8.36 -4.73 12.79
C GLY A 220 -9.19 -5.61 11.85
N LEU A 221 -9.99 -5.02 10.95
CA LEU A 221 -10.66 -5.68 9.83
C LEU A 221 -9.94 -5.44 8.50
N ILE A 222 -10.11 -6.35 7.54
CA ILE A 222 -9.63 -6.15 6.17
C ILE A 222 -10.54 -5.13 5.44
N TYR A 223 -11.86 -5.34 5.42
CA TYR A 223 -12.82 -4.47 4.72
C TYR A 223 -13.96 -4.02 5.63
N VAL A 224 -14.92 -4.91 5.87
CA VAL A 224 -16.21 -4.64 6.51
C VAL A 224 -16.47 -5.62 7.65
N ASN A 225 -17.39 -5.26 8.55
CA ASN A 225 -17.81 -6.14 9.64
C ASN A 225 -18.80 -7.19 9.11
N PRO A 226 -18.51 -8.50 9.20
CA PRO A 226 -19.36 -9.53 8.62
C PRO A 226 -20.73 -9.68 9.31
N GLU A 227 -20.88 -9.17 10.53
CA GLU A 227 -22.16 -9.16 11.26
C GLU A 227 -23.05 -7.96 10.88
N GLY A 228 -22.53 -6.99 10.12
CA GLY A 228 -23.19 -5.74 9.75
C GLY A 228 -22.52 -4.49 10.34
N PRO A 229 -22.92 -3.27 9.93
CA PRO A 229 -22.36 -2.02 10.45
C PRO A 229 -22.43 -1.96 11.99
N GLN A 230 -21.28 -1.80 12.65
CA GLN A 230 -21.17 -1.85 14.12
C GLN A 230 -21.72 -3.16 14.75
N GLY A 231 -21.78 -4.25 14.00
CA GLY A 231 -22.38 -5.52 14.42
C GLY A 231 -23.90 -5.55 14.38
N ASN A 232 -24.56 -4.59 13.70
CA ASN A 232 -26.01 -4.57 13.50
C ASN A 232 -26.40 -5.33 12.22
N PRO A 233 -27.04 -6.52 12.34
CA PRO A 233 -27.41 -7.33 11.16
C PRO A 233 -28.64 -6.78 10.42
N HIS A 234 -29.33 -5.77 10.95
CA HIS A 234 -30.58 -5.25 10.39
C HIS A 234 -30.41 -4.01 9.51
N ASP A 235 -29.17 -3.53 9.30
CA ASP A 235 -28.87 -2.36 8.48
C ASP A 235 -28.35 -2.76 7.09
N ASP A 236 -29.26 -3.22 6.23
CA ASP A 236 -28.93 -3.66 4.86
C ASP A 236 -28.30 -2.55 4.02
N ALA A 237 -28.83 -1.33 4.13
CA ALA A 237 -28.35 -0.17 3.39
C ALA A 237 -26.94 0.24 3.86
N GLY A 238 -26.71 0.26 5.18
CA GLY A 238 -25.39 0.50 5.75
C GLY A 238 -24.38 -0.57 5.37
N MET A 239 -24.76 -1.86 5.36
CA MET A 239 -23.88 -2.95 4.95
C MET A 239 -23.44 -2.80 3.48
N ALA A 240 -24.40 -2.57 2.57
CA ALA A 240 -24.09 -2.39 1.16
C ALA A 240 -23.20 -1.17 0.91
N ARG A 241 -23.47 -0.07 1.61
CA ARG A 241 -22.64 1.14 1.59
C ARG A 241 -21.22 0.87 2.06
N ASP A 242 -21.05 0.21 3.21
CA ASP A 242 -19.73 -0.08 3.78
C ASP A 242 -18.91 -0.95 2.82
N MET A 243 -19.54 -1.94 2.17
CA MET A 243 -18.89 -2.73 1.12
C MET A 243 -18.46 -1.85 -0.05
N LYS A 244 -19.36 -1.03 -0.61
CA LYS A 244 -19.05 -0.17 -1.77
C LYS A 244 -17.90 0.79 -1.45
N GLU A 245 -17.94 1.46 -0.31
CA GLU A 245 -16.93 2.44 0.09
C GLU A 245 -15.56 1.79 0.32
N THR A 246 -15.52 0.67 1.06
CA THR A 246 -14.25 0.00 1.39
C THR A 246 -13.63 -0.65 0.15
N PHE A 247 -14.41 -1.35 -0.67
CA PHE A 247 -13.89 -1.98 -1.89
C PHE A 247 -13.43 -0.95 -2.93
N ALA A 248 -14.17 0.15 -3.13
CA ALA A 248 -13.74 1.23 -4.03
C ALA A 248 -12.41 1.85 -3.62
N ARG A 249 -12.20 2.08 -2.32
CA ARG A 249 -10.92 2.54 -1.75
C ARG A 249 -9.78 1.53 -1.86
N MET A 250 -10.10 0.30 -2.24
CA MET A 250 -9.14 -0.75 -2.57
C MET A 250 -9.13 -1.08 -4.07
N ALA A 251 -9.58 -0.16 -4.92
CA ALA A 251 -9.62 -0.29 -6.38
C ALA A 251 -10.53 -1.40 -6.90
N MET A 252 -11.62 -1.74 -6.21
CA MET A 252 -12.60 -2.71 -6.67
C MET A 252 -13.95 -2.03 -6.94
N ASN A 253 -14.50 -2.22 -8.13
CA ASN A 253 -15.85 -1.77 -8.47
C ASN A 253 -16.92 -2.76 -7.98
N ASP A 254 -18.20 -2.46 -8.24
CA ASP A 254 -19.32 -3.31 -7.78
C ASP A 254 -19.27 -4.74 -8.37
N GLU A 255 -18.90 -4.90 -9.64
CA GLU A 255 -18.80 -6.20 -10.31
C GLU A 255 -17.66 -7.04 -9.71
N GLU A 256 -16.49 -6.42 -9.53
CA GLU A 256 -15.32 -7.05 -8.90
C GLU A 256 -15.62 -7.40 -7.43
N THR A 257 -16.37 -6.57 -6.72
CA THR A 257 -16.78 -6.80 -5.32
C THR A 257 -17.68 -8.02 -5.19
N VAL A 258 -18.72 -8.12 -6.03
CA VAL A 258 -19.60 -9.30 -6.06
C VAL A 258 -18.81 -10.53 -6.48
N ALA A 259 -17.97 -10.44 -7.52
CA ALA A 259 -17.18 -11.56 -8.01
C ALA A 259 -16.21 -12.10 -6.94
N LEU A 260 -15.49 -11.23 -6.24
CA LEU A 260 -14.56 -11.61 -5.17
C LEU A 260 -15.28 -12.19 -3.95
N THR A 261 -16.38 -11.57 -3.51
CA THR A 261 -17.14 -12.05 -2.35
C THR A 261 -17.74 -13.42 -2.63
N ALA A 262 -18.49 -13.57 -3.72
CA ALA A 262 -19.12 -14.83 -4.09
C ALA A 262 -18.10 -15.91 -4.47
N GLY A 263 -17.03 -15.54 -5.18
CA GLY A 263 -16.01 -16.48 -5.63
C GLY A 263 -15.16 -17.01 -4.47
N GLY A 264 -14.78 -16.13 -3.53
CA GLY A 264 -14.12 -16.53 -2.30
C GLY A 264 -15.01 -17.43 -1.43
N HIS A 265 -16.26 -17.01 -1.21
CA HIS A 265 -17.23 -17.74 -0.38
C HIS A 265 -17.88 -18.95 -1.08
N THR A 266 -17.50 -19.25 -2.33
CA THR A 266 -17.79 -20.56 -2.93
C THR A 266 -17.06 -21.68 -2.18
N PHE A 267 -15.94 -21.35 -1.52
CA PHE A 267 -15.08 -22.27 -0.82
C PHE A 267 -15.16 -22.11 0.72
N GLY A 268 -14.95 -23.22 1.42
CA GLY A 268 -14.68 -23.24 2.85
C GLY A 268 -15.86 -22.94 3.76
N LYS A 269 -15.53 -22.39 4.92
CA LYS A 269 -16.45 -22.10 6.01
C LYS A 269 -15.90 -21.00 6.92
N ALA A 270 -16.75 -20.46 7.79
CA ALA A 270 -16.34 -19.75 8.98
C ALA A 270 -16.24 -20.70 10.20
N HIS A 271 -15.51 -20.27 11.24
CA HIS A 271 -15.30 -21.04 12.47
C HIS A 271 -15.79 -20.30 13.72
N GLY A 272 -16.78 -20.89 14.38
CA GLY A 272 -17.43 -20.37 15.58
C GLY A 272 -18.15 -21.46 16.39
N ASN A 273 -17.76 -22.72 16.23
CA ASN A 273 -18.39 -23.86 16.91
C ASN A 273 -17.82 -24.13 18.31
N GLY A 274 -16.60 -23.68 18.60
CA GLY A 274 -15.97 -23.77 19.92
C GLY A 274 -16.30 -22.59 20.85
N ASP A 275 -15.79 -22.66 22.09
CA ASP A 275 -15.92 -21.58 23.08
C ASP A 275 -14.85 -20.50 22.86
N ALA A 276 -15.28 -19.33 22.38
CA ALA A 276 -14.41 -18.18 22.14
C ALA A 276 -13.73 -17.64 23.41
N SER A 277 -14.30 -17.87 24.60
CA SER A 277 -13.72 -17.43 25.88
C SER A 277 -12.45 -18.18 26.25
N LEU A 278 -12.19 -19.32 25.61
CA LEU A 278 -10.98 -20.13 25.80
C LEU A 278 -9.82 -19.72 24.91
N LEU A 279 -10.00 -18.77 23.99
CA LEU A 279 -8.93 -18.29 23.11
C LEU A 279 -7.94 -17.41 23.87
N GLY A 280 -6.65 -17.73 23.76
CA GLY A 280 -5.56 -16.88 24.24
C GLY A 280 -5.33 -15.64 23.38
N ASN A 281 -4.28 -14.89 23.73
CA ASN A 281 -3.91 -13.68 23.01
C ASN A 281 -3.50 -13.94 21.56
N ALA A 282 -3.64 -12.92 20.70
CA ALA A 282 -3.09 -12.90 19.35
C ALA A 282 -1.54 -13.03 19.37
N PRO A 283 -0.88 -13.39 18.25
CA PRO A 283 0.55 -13.76 18.23
C PRO A 283 1.49 -12.77 18.91
N SER A 284 1.35 -11.46 18.66
CA SER A 284 2.20 -10.42 19.26
C SER A 284 2.02 -10.24 20.78
N GLY A 285 0.96 -10.80 21.36
CA GLY A 285 0.70 -10.79 22.81
C GLY A 285 0.68 -12.20 23.43
N ALA A 286 1.05 -13.23 22.68
CA ALA A 286 1.03 -14.62 23.14
C ALA A 286 2.26 -14.95 24.01
N ASP A 287 2.17 -16.07 24.74
CA ASP A 287 3.28 -16.58 25.53
C ASP A 287 4.44 -17.04 24.63
N LEU A 288 5.68 -16.89 25.10
CA LEU A 288 6.89 -17.35 24.41
C LEU A 288 6.79 -18.82 23.99
N VAL A 289 6.21 -19.68 24.83
CA VAL A 289 6.09 -21.13 24.53
C VAL A 289 5.22 -21.42 23.30
N ALA A 290 4.39 -20.48 22.86
CA ALA A 290 3.59 -20.61 21.65
C ALA A 290 4.40 -20.45 20.36
N GLN A 291 5.67 -20.02 20.44
CA GLN A 291 6.60 -19.96 19.30
C GLN A 291 6.02 -19.22 18.09
N GLY A 292 5.40 -18.06 18.34
CA GLY A 292 4.78 -17.19 17.33
C GLY A 292 3.38 -17.60 16.89
N PHE A 293 2.78 -18.63 17.50
CA PHE A 293 1.35 -18.85 17.38
C PHE A 293 0.54 -17.97 18.35
N GLY A 294 -0.66 -17.60 17.93
CA GLY A 294 -1.65 -16.90 18.74
C GLY A 294 -2.98 -17.63 18.78
N TRP A 295 -3.94 -17.06 19.51
CA TRP A 295 -5.29 -17.60 19.69
C TRP A 295 -5.28 -19.09 20.11
N VAL A 296 -4.26 -19.50 20.87
CA VAL A 296 -4.15 -20.86 21.37
C VAL A 296 -5.30 -21.09 22.34
N SER A 297 -6.09 -22.13 22.10
CA SER A 297 -7.28 -22.42 22.90
C SER A 297 -6.94 -23.28 24.12
N GLY A 298 -7.57 -22.97 25.26
CA GLY A 298 -7.56 -23.80 26.45
C GLY A 298 -8.50 -25.02 26.41
N HIS A 299 -9.21 -25.23 25.29
CA HIS A 299 -10.06 -26.41 25.11
C HIS A 299 -9.23 -27.70 25.12
N GLU A 300 -9.80 -28.84 25.56
CA GLU A 300 -9.08 -30.11 25.68
C GLU A 300 -8.51 -30.64 24.36
N SER A 301 -9.17 -30.33 23.24
CA SER A 301 -8.69 -30.64 21.88
C SER A 301 -7.60 -29.66 21.38
N GLY A 302 -7.31 -28.59 22.13
CA GLY A 302 -6.51 -27.45 21.66
C GLY A 302 -7.28 -26.46 20.77
N GLY A 303 -8.61 -26.61 20.66
CA GLY A 303 -9.47 -25.71 19.85
C GLY A 303 -9.28 -25.89 18.35
N ILE A 304 -9.07 -27.12 17.91
CA ILE A 304 -8.87 -27.50 16.50
C ILE A 304 -10.03 -28.37 15.99
N GLY A 305 -10.14 -28.54 14.67
CA GLY A 305 -11.19 -29.35 14.05
C GLY A 305 -12.59 -28.84 14.38
N GLU A 306 -13.44 -29.69 14.94
CA GLU A 306 -14.81 -29.34 15.38
C GLU A 306 -14.85 -28.12 16.31
N HIS A 307 -13.84 -27.92 17.15
CA HIS A 307 -13.83 -26.89 18.19
C HIS A 307 -13.11 -25.61 17.76
N THR A 308 -12.86 -25.44 16.47
CA THR A 308 -12.17 -24.27 15.95
C THR A 308 -13.02 -23.01 16.11
N VAL A 309 -12.38 -21.91 16.54
CA VAL A 309 -12.97 -20.57 16.58
C VAL A 309 -12.01 -19.59 15.91
N THR A 310 -12.53 -18.82 14.95
CA THR A 310 -11.79 -17.77 14.24
C THR A 310 -12.55 -16.45 14.33
N SER A 311 -13.62 -16.29 13.55
CA SER A 311 -14.46 -15.08 13.54
C SER A 311 -15.60 -15.13 14.55
N GLY A 312 -15.95 -16.32 15.03
CA GLY A 312 -17.14 -16.56 15.84
C GLY A 312 -18.38 -16.88 14.99
N ILE A 313 -18.37 -16.64 13.68
CA ILE A 313 -19.41 -17.11 12.75
C ILE A 313 -19.14 -18.59 12.43
N GLU A 314 -20.18 -19.41 12.26
CA GLU A 314 -20.04 -20.86 12.07
C GLU A 314 -20.85 -21.37 10.87
N GLY A 315 -20.19 -22.11 9.99
CA GLY A 315 -20.83 -22.85 8.91
C GLY A 315 -20.23 -22.57 7.53
N ALA A 316 -20.56 -23.44 6.57
CA ALA A 316 -20.18 -23.28 5.17
C ALA A 316 -21.22 -22.44 4.41
N TRP A 317 -20.78 -21.72 3.38
CA TRP A 317 -21.70 -21.02 2.46
C TRP A 317 -22.36 -21.97 1.46
N THR A 318 -21.64 -23.02 1.05
CA THR A 318 -22.10 -23.98 0.04
C THR A 318 -22.16 -25.41 0.59
N ASN A 319 -22.91 -26.29 -0.09
CA ASN A 319 -22.93 -27.72 0.21
C ASN A 319 -21.74 -28.50 -0.39
N THR A 320 -20.89 -27.81 -1.16
CA THR A 320 -19.67 -28.35 -1.78
C THR A 320 -18.45 -27.45 -1.45
N PRO A 321 -18.02 -27.36 -0.18
CA PRO A 321 -17.09 -26.31 0.27
C PRO A 321 -15.66 -26.39 -0.29
N LYS A 322 -15.32 -27.46 -1.01
CA LYS A 322 -13.97 -27.68 -1.57
C LYS A 322 -13.97 -27.82 -3.08
N GLU A 323 -15.02 -27.32 -3.74
CA GLU A 323 -15.23 -27.44 -5.18
C GLU A 323 -15.81 -26.13 -5.73
N TRP A 324 -15.28 -25.66 -6.86
CA TRP A 324 -15.89 -24.56 -7.59
C TRP A 324 -17.19 -25.01 -8.26
N THR A 325 -18.31 -24.43 -7.84
CA THR A 325 -19.65 -24.80 -8.32
C THR A 325 -20.54 -23.56 -8.44
N GLU A 326 -21.74 -23.73 -9.00
CA GLU A 326 -22.78 -22.69 -9.06
C GLU A 326 -23.52 -22.52 -7.72
N ASN A 327 -23.14 -23.27 -6.68
CA ASN A 327 -23.95 -23.43 -5.47
C ASN A 327 -24.05 -22.16 -4.62
N TYR A 328 -23.06 -21.26 -4.63
CA TYR A 328 -23.13 -20.03 -3.82
C TYR A 328 -24.36 -19.19 -4.17
N PHE A 329 -24.51 -18.79 -5.44
CA PHE A 329 -25.67 -18.02 -5.88
C PHE A 329 -26.95 -18.85 -5.91
N ARG A 330 -26.85 -20.16 -6.17
CA ARG A 330 -28.01 -21.05 -6.07
C ARG A 330 -28.63 -20.98 -4.67
N LEU A 331 -27.82 -21.25 -3.65
CA LEU A 331 -28.27 -21.28 -2.26
C LEU A 331 -28.69 -19.89 -1.77
N LEU A 332 -27.93 -18.83 -2.10
CA LEU A 332 -28.25 -17.46 -1.71
C LEU A 332 -29.67 -17.02 -2.15
N PHE A 333 -30.08 -17.41 -3.37
CA PHE A 333 -31.36 -16.96 -3.94
C PHE A 333 -32.50 -18.00 -3.86
N ASP A 334 -32.21 -19.29 -3.70
CA ASP A 334 -33.25 -20.34 -3.60
C ASP A 334 -33.94 -20.35 -2.23
N TYR A 335 -33.31 -19.76 -1.21
CA TYR A 335 -33.79 -19.77 0.15
C TYR A 335 -34.13 -18.39 0.68
N GLU A 336 -35.12 -18.36 1.56
CA GLU A 336 -35.30 -17.29 2.53
C GLU A 336 -34.48 -17.61 3.78
N TYR A 337 -34.07 -16.56 4.50
CA TYR A 337 -33.10 -16.66 5.58
C TYR A 337 -33.66 -16.07 6.87
N GLU A 338 -33.40 -16.74 7.98
CA GLU A 338 -33.63 -16.22 9.33
C GLU A 338 -32.31 -15.84 10.01
N LEU A 339 -32.37 -14.79 10.84
CA LEU A 339 -31.23 -14.37 11.66
C LEU A 339 -31.10 -15.31 12.86
N VAL A 340 -29.94 -15.93 13.00
CA VAL A 340 -29.60 -16.83 14.11
C VAL A 340 -28.31 -16.39 14.80
N LYS A 341 -28.03 -17.03 15.94
CA LYS A 341 -26.76 -16.91 16.65
C LYS A 341 -25.93 -18.16 16.43
N SER A 342 -24.65 -17.98 16.07
CA SER A 342 -23.69 -19.08 16.04
C SER A 342 -23.47 -19.66 17.44
N PRO A 343 -22.83 -20.83 17.58
CA PRO A 343 -22.46 -21.36 18.89
C PRO A 343 -21.58 -20.41 19.72
N ALA A 344 -20.71 -19.63 19.08
CA ALA A 344 -19.90 -18.59 19.71
C ALA A 344 -20.65 -17.24 19.90
N GLY A 345 -21.91 -17.12 19.50
CA GLY A 345 -22.77 -15.95 19.75
C GLY A 345 -22.76 -14.84 18.70
N ALA A 346 -22.11 -15.06 17.55
CA ALA A 346 -22.10 -14.12 16.43
C ALA A 346 -23.45 -14.14 15.67
N ASN A 347 -23.84 -13.00 15.11
CA ASN A 347 -24.99 -12.90 14.21
C ASN A 347 -24.65 -13.54 12.84
N GLN A 348 -25.54 -14.40 12.35
CA GLN A 348 -25.44 -14.97 11.01
C GLN A 348 -26.82 -15.34 10.47
N TRP A 349 -26.91 -15.61 9.17
CA TRP A 349 -28.16 -15.94 8.49
C TRP A 349 -28.19 -17.41 8.11
N GLN A 350 -29.24 -18.12 8.48
CA GLN A 350 -29.43 -19.53 8.14
C GLN A 350 -30.64 -19.70 7.20
N PRO A 351 -30.56 -20.57 6.17
CA PRO A 351 -31.72 -20.87 5.32
C PRO A 351 -32.88 -21.47 6.12
N ILE A 352 -34.08 -20.96 5.89
CA ILE A 352 -35.33 -21.51 6.41
C ILE A 352 -35.71 -22.75 5.58
N ASP A 353 -36.09 -23.84 6.25
CA ASP A 353 -36.53 -25.09 5.62
C ASP A 353 -35.52 -25.65 4.58
N GLN A 354 -34.22 -25.60 4.90
CA GLN A 354 -33.17 -26.11 4.02
C GLN A 354 -33.37 -27.60 3.68
N LYS A 355 -33.26 -27.92 2.38
CA LYS A 355 -33.36 -29.30 1.90
C LYS A 355 -32.13 -30.10 2.34
N GLU A 356 -32.28 -31.40 2.60
CA GLU A 356 -31.19 -32.26 3.06
C GLU A 356 -30.01 -32.32 2.07
N GLU A 357 -30.29 -32.33 0.76
CA GLU A 357 -29.25 -32.31 -0.29
C GLU A 357 -28.44 -31.01 -0.34
N ASP A 358 -29.02 -29.92 0.19
CA ASP A 358 -28.41 -28.59 0.23
C ASP A 358 -27.68 -28.29 1.54
N LYS A 359 -27.73 -29.22 2.51
CA LYS A 359 -26.91 -29.16 3.71
C LYS A 359 -25.46 -29.54 3.41
N ALA A 360 -24.53 -28.80 4.00
CA ALA A 360 -23.11 -29.09 3.92
C ALA A 360 -22.75 -30.32 4.77
N PRO A 361 -21.73 -31.10 4.38
CA PRO A 361 -21.10 -32.01 5.33
C PRO A 361 -20.46 -31.20 6.48
N ALA A 362 -20.42 -31.76 7.69
CA ALA A 362 -19.61 -31.17 8.76
C ALA A 362 -18.12 -31.30 8.38
N ALA A 363 -17.33 -30.28 8.71
CA ALA A 363 -15.93 -30.23 8.29
C ALA A 363 -15.05 -31.31 8.94
N TRP A 364 -15.44 -31.79 10.11
CA TRP A 364 -14.74 -32.80 10.91
C TRP A 364 -15.30 -34.23 10.73
N ASP A 365 -16.54 -34.38 10.25
CA ASP A 365 -17.16 -35.67 9.97
C ASP A 365 -18.10 -35.58 8.75
N PRO A 366 -17.75 -36.19 7.61
CA PRO A 366 -18.55 -36.11 6.39
C PRO A 366 -19.91 -36.82 6.48
N ASN A 367 -20.13 -37.65 7.50
CA ASN A 367 -21.41 -38.34 7.72
C ASN A 367 -22.44 -37.45 8.44
N ILE A 368 -22.01 -36.32 9.00
CA ILE A 368 -22.89 -35.35 9.64
C ILE A 368 -23.25 -34.26 8.63
N LYS A 369 -24.53 -33.91 8.55
CA LYS A 369 -25.04 -32.80 7.75
C LYS A 369 -25.37 -31.62 8.64
N VAL A 370 -24.87 -30.45 8.26
CA VAL A 370 -25.10 -29.17 8.96
C VAL A 370 -25.72 -28.14 8.01
N PRO A 371 -26.52 -27.20 8.52
CA PRO A 371 -27.04 -26.11 7.70
C PRO A 371 -25.92 -25.28 7.08
N THR A 372 -26.15 -24.74 5.88
CA THR A 372 -25.29 -23.67 5.36
C THR A 372 -25.63 -22.33 6.00
N MET A 373 -24.78 -21.32 5.80
CA MET A 373 -24.98 -19.99 6.37
C MET A 373 -24.59 -18.89 5.38
N MET A 374 -25.06 -17.67 5.66
CA MET A 374 -24.64 -16.43 5.02
C MET A 374 -24.30 -15.40 6.09
N THR A 375 -23.29 -14.56 5.84
CA THR A 375 -23.01 -13.39 6.68
C THR A 375 -23.94 -12.23 6.32
N THR A 376 -23.98 -11.16 7.13
CA THR A 376 -24.73 -9.94 6.76
C THR A 376 -24.17 -9.33 5.47
N ALA A 377 -22.85 -9.41 5.24
CA ALA A 377 -22.22 -8.98 4.00
C ALA A 377 -22.68 -9.80 2.79
N ASP A 378 -22.79 -11.14 2.92
CA ASP A 378 -23.35 -11.99 1.87
C ASP A 378 -24.81 -11.63 1.54
N MET A 379 -25.61 -11.33 2.56
CA MET A 379 -27.00 -10.92 2.35
C MET A 379 -27.12 -9.60 1.57
N ALA A 380 -26.11 -8.72 1.62
CA ALA A 380 -26.10 -7.50 0.83
C ALA A 380 -26.08 -7.80 -0.68
N LEU A 381 -25.48 -8.92 -1.13
CA LEU A 381 -25.48 -9.34 -2.53
C LEU A 381 -26.88 -9.73 -3.02
N LYS A 382 -27.75 -10.21 -2.11
CA LYS A 382 -29.17 -10.50 -2.40
C LYS A 382 -30.05 -9.25 -2.30
N ARG A 383 -29.71 -8.31 -1.42
CA ARG A 383 -30.62 -7.22 -0.98
C ARG A 383 -30.34 -5.86 -1.63
N ASP A 384 -29.08 -5.49 -1.88
CA ASP A 384 -28.75 -4.24 -2.57
C ASP A 384 -29.11 -4.34 -4.06
N PRO A 385 -29.85 -3.38 -4.65
CA PRO A 385 -30.28 -3.49 -6.04
C PRO A 385 -29.16 -3.64 -7.07
N ALA A 386 -28.01 -2.97 -6.87
CA ALA A 386 -26.90 -3.02 -7.82
C ALA A 386 -26.16 -4.35 -7.72
N TYR A 387 -25.82 -4.78 -6.49
CA TYR A 387 -25.20 -6.08 -6.27
C TYR A 387 -26.12 -7.24 -6.67
N ARG A 388 -27.41 -7.12 -6.42
CA ARG A 388 -28.40 -8.12 -6.81
C ARG A 388 -28.43 -8.32 -8.32
N ALA A 389 -28.46 -7.23 -9.10
CA ALA A 389 -28.48 -7.33 -10.56
C ALA A 389 -27.24 -8.07 -11.09
N ILE A 390 -26.06 -7.80 -10.53
CA ILE A 390 -24.81 -8.49 -10.87
C ILE A 390 -24.87 -9.96 -10.44
N SER A 391 -25.35 -10.22 -9.23
CA SER A 391 -25.44 -11.57 -8.64
C SER A 391 -26.43 -12.46 -9.38
N GLU A 392 -27.59 -11.94 -9.77
CA GLU A 392 -28.57 -12.65 -10.60
C GLU A 392 -28.00 -12.96 -11.99
N ARG A 393 -27.26 -12.02 -12.60
CA ARG A 393 -26.54 -12.27 -13.87
C ARG A 393 -25.54 -13.41 -13.70
N PHE A 394 -24.65 -13.34 -12.71
CA PHE A 394 -23.67 -14.39 -12.42
C PHE A 394 -24.29 -15.74 -12.09
N ARG A 395 -25.45 -15.75 -11.42
CA ARG A 395 -26.24 -16.96 -11.19
C ARG A 395 -26.73 -17.59 -12.50
N THR A 396 -27.14 -16.79 -13.47
CA THR A 396 -27.65 -17.28 -14.76
C THR A 396 -26.57 -17.53 -15.81
N ASP A 397 -25.41 -16.89 -15.66
CA ASP A 397 -24.25 -16.97 -16.54
C ASP A 397 -22.98 -17.20 -15.70
N HIS A 398 -22.74 -18.48 -15.41
CA HIS A 398 -21.60 -18.89 -14.58
C HIS A 398 -20.26 -18.67 -15.27
N GLU A 399 -20.21 -18.59 -16.60
CA GLU A 399 -18.97 -18.28 -17.33
C GLU A 399 -18.59 -16.81 -17.15
N ALA A 400 -19.56 -15.89 -17.17
CA ALA A 400 -19.31 -14.49 -16.82
C ALA A 400 -18.80 -14.35 -15.38
N PHE A 401 -19.32 -15.15 -14.45
CA PHE A 401 -18.82 -15.17 -13.07
C PHE A 401 -17.38 -15.69 -12.99
N LYS A 402 -17.05 -16.78 -13.70
CA LYS A 402 -15.69 -17.33 -13.73
C LYS A 402 -14.68 -16.30 -14.23
N ASP A 403 -14.96 -15.64 -15.35
CA ASP A 403 -14.05 -14.63 -15.92
C ASP A 403 -13.90 -13.42 -14.97
N ALA A 404 -15.01 -12.90 -14.43
CA ALA A 404 -14.99 -11.79 -13.49
C ALA A 404 -14.20 -12.13 -12.22
N PHE A 405 -14.42 -13.31 -11.63
CA PHE A 405 -13.68 -13.74 -10.43
C PHE A 405 -12.20 -13.94 -10.73
N ALA A 406 -11.84 -14.63 -11.82
CA ALA A 406 -10.44 -14.87 -12.18
C ALA A 406 -9.66 -13.56 -12.38
N ARG A 407 -10.26 -12.57 -13.06
CA ARG A 407 -9.67 -11.25 -13.31
C ARG A 407 -9.60 -10.41 -12.03
N ALA A 408 -10.67 -10.38 -11.24
CA ALA A 408 -10.68 -9.64 -9.97
C ALA A 408 -9.71 -10.23 -8.94
N TRP A 409 -9.59 -11.56 -8.88
CA TRP A 409 -8.59 -12.26 -8.05
C TRP A 409 -7.17 -11.92 -8.48
N PHE A 410 -6.89 -11.91 -9.79
CA PHE A 410 -5.58 -11.51 -10.30
C PHE A 410 -5.27 -10.04 -9.98
N LYS A 411 -6.23 -9.13 -10.19
CA LYS A 411 -6.10 -7.71 -9.81
C LYS A 411 -5.83 -7.56 -8.32
N LEU A 412 -6.64 -8.17 -7.45
CA LEU A 412 -6.46 -8.16 -6.01
C LEU A 412 -5.02 -8.51 -5.64
N THR A 413 -4.54 -9.63 -6.19
CA THR A 413 -3.27 -10.22 -5.78
C THR A 413 -2.06 -9.53 -6.42
N HIS A 414 -2.23 -8.66 -7.42
CA HIS A 414 -1.13 -8.02 -8.17
C HIS A 414 -1.22 -6.49 -8.24
N ARG A 415 -2.27 -5.85 -7.70
CA ARG A 415 -2.49 -4.39 -7.75
C ARG A 415 -1.37 -3.55 -7.13
N ASP A 416 -0.60 -4.13 -6.21
CA ASP A 416 0.54 -3.50 -5.55
C ASP A 416 1.90 -3.84 -6.18
N MET A 417 1.92 -4.63 -7.26
CA MET A 417 3.15 -4.98 -7.96
C MET A 417 3.56 -3.95 -9.02
N GLY A 418 2.76 -2.92 -9.29
CA GLY A 418 3.02 -1.94 -10.34
C GLY A 418 3.09 -2.56 -11.75
N PRO A 419 4.00 -2.08 -12.62
CA PRO A 419 3.97 -2.43 -14.04
C PRO A 419 4.39 -3.89 -14.28
N LYS A 420 3.80 -4.47 -15.32
CA LYS A 420 3.97 -5.89 -15.71
C LYS A 420 5.42 -6.34 -15.93
N VAL A 421 6.34 -5.43 -16.24
CA VAL A 421 7.78 -5.74 -16.34
C VAL A 421 8.37 -6.31 -15.04
N ARG A 422 7.75 -6.03 -13.88
CA ARG A 422 8.15 -6.59 -12.59
C ARG A 422 7.68 -8.03 -12.37
N TYR A 423 6.85 -8.58 -13.26
CA TYR A 423 6.14 -9.84 -13.01
C TYR A 423 6.98 -10.99 -13.53
N LEU A 424 7.24 -11.96 -12.66
CA LEU A 424 8.11 -13.10 -12.94
C LEU A 424 7.34 -14.41 -13.00
N GLY A 425 7.87 -15.37 -13.76
CA GLY A 425 7.34 -16.74 -13.81
C GLY A 425 6.56 -17.05 -15.09
N PRO A 426 6.21 -18.34 -15.28
CA PRO A 426 5.69 -18.82 -16.56
C PRO A 426 4.18 -18.58 -16.76
N GLU A 427 3.46 -18.10 -15.73
CA GLU A 427 2.01 -17.94 -15.73
C GLU A 427 1.56 -16.47 -15.76
N VAL A 428 2.47 -15.55 -16.09
CA VAL A 428 2.12 -14.13 -16.24
C VAL A 428 1.17 -13.98 -17.44
N PRO A 429 -0.04 -13.45 -17.26
CA PRO A 429 -0.99 -13.28 -18.35
C PRO A 429 -0.42 -12.43 -19.50
N ALA A 430 -0.70 -12.82 -20.74
CA ALA A 430 -0.23 -12.10 -21.92
C ALA A 430 -0.95 -10.75 -22.12
N GLU A 431 -2.21 -10.64 -21.67
CA GLU A 431 -3.01 -9.40 -21.71
C GLU A 431 -2.40 -8.31 -20.83
N ASP A 432 -2.42 -7.07 -21.30
CA ASP A 432 -2.07 -5.89 -20.50
C ASP A 432 -3.36 -5.31 -19.93
N LEU A 433 -3.44 -5.23 -18.59
CA LEU A 433 -4.63 -4.76 -17.89
C LEU A 433 -4.46 -3.30 -17.50
N ILE A 434 -5.52 -2.50 -17.64
CA ILE A 434 -5.44 -1.04 -17.45
C ILE A 434 -4.90 -0.63 -16.06
N TRP A 435 -5.25 -1.38 -15.01
CA TRP A 435 -4.80 -1.12 -13.63
C TRP A 435 -3.29 -1.39 -13.42
N GLN A 436 -2.60 -2.01 -14.39
CA GLN A 436 -1.15 -2.18 -14.40
C GLN A 436 -0.42 -0.94 -14.94
N ASP A 437 -1.15 0.12 -15.29
CA ASP A 437 -0.65 1.34 -15.89
C ASP A 437 0.28 1.06 -17.10
N PRO A 438 -0.16 0.31 -18.13
CA PRO A 438 0.73 -0.18 -19.20
C PRO A 438 1.49 0.96 -19.90
N ILE A 439 2.75 0.70 -20.26
CA ILE A 439 3.62 1.65 -20.95
C ILE A 439 4.25 0.92 -22.15
N PRO A 440 4.12 1.44 -23.38
CA PRO A 440 4.82 0.90 -24.54
C PRO A 440 6.33 0.94 -24.33
N ALA A 441 7.06 -0.08 -24.78
CA ALA A 441 8.51 -0.10 -24.67
C ALA A 441 9.13 1.11 -25.40
N GLY A 442 10.01 1.84 -24.71
CA GLY A 442 10.78 2.93 -25.30
C GLY A 442 11.96 2.42 -26.12
N THR A 443 12.66 3.34 -26.80
CA THR A 443 13.92 3.04 -27.47
C THR A 443 15.06 3.74 -26.75
N THR A 444 16.15 3.02 -26.49
CA THR A 444 17.35 3.61 -25.89
C THR A 444 18.02 4.53 -26.91
N PRO A 445 18.13 5.84 -26.63
CA PRO A 445 18.79 6.77 -27.55
C PRO A 445 20.31 6.54 -27.56
N SER A 446 20.95 6.84 -28.69
CA SER A 446 22.42 6.82 -28.76
C SER A 446 23.02 8.01 -27.99
N ASP A 447 24.29 7.90 -27.58
CA ASP A 447 25.01 9.02 -26.94
C ASP A 447 25.03 10.27 -27.83
N ALA A 448 25.07 10.09 -29.14
CA ALA A 448 25.03 11.19 -30.12
C ALA A 448 23.66 11.89 -30.12
N ASP A 449 22.56 11.12 -30.06
CA ASP A 449 21.21 11.67 -29.98
C ASP A 449 21.00 12.43 -28.67
N VAL A 450 21.44 11.84 -27.55
CA VAL A 450 21.41 12.49 -26.23
C VAL A 450 22.17 13.81 -26.27
N ALA A 451 23.42 13.82 -26.78
CA ALA A 451 24.22 15.03 -26.88
C ALA A 451 23.55 16.11 -27.76
N ALA A 452 22.98 15.72 -28.89
CA ALA A 452 22.31 16.62 -29.82
C ALA A 452 21.03 17.25 -29.21
N VAL A 453 20.17 16.44 -28.59
CA VAL A 453 18.94 16.91 -27.95
C VAL A 453 19.27 17.78 -26.73
N LYS A 454 20.26 17.40 -25.94
CA LYS A 454 20.76 18.17 -24.80
C LYS A 454 21.22 19.58 -25.21
N ALA A 455 21.97 19.70 -26.30
CA ALA A 455 22.39 21.00 -26.84
C ALA A 455 21.19 21.86 -27.29
N LYS A 456 20.18 21.24 -27.92
CA LYS A 456 18.94 21.94 -28.31
C LYS A 456 18.15 22.44 -27.10
N ILE A 457 17.98 21.61 -26.07
CA ILE A 457 17.31 22.00 -24.83
C ILE A 457 18.09 23.12 -24.13
N ALA A 458 19.42 23.06 -24.13
CA ALA A 458 20.24 24.12 -23.56
C ALA A 458 20.00 25.48 -24.25
N GLY A 459 19.84 25.49 -25.57
CA GLY A 459 19.55 26.67 -26.39
C GLY A 459 18.07 27.07 -26.52
N SER A 460 17.14 26.37 -25.87
CA SER A 460 15.68 26.56 -26.06
C SER A 460 15.10 27.84 -25.41
N GLY A 461 15.87 28.50 -24.55
CA GLY A 461 15.38 29.60 -23.72
C GLY A 461 14.61 29.17 -22.47
N LEU A 462 14.40 27.86 -22.25
CA LEU A 462 13.87 27.34 -20.99
C LEU A 462 14.87 27.58 -19.84
N THR A 463 14.34 28.04 -18.70
CA THR A 463 15.12 28.33 -17.49
C THR A 463 15.48 27.05 -16.74
N VAL A 464 16.47 27.13 -15.83
CA VAL A 464 16.82 26.05 -14.89
C VAL A 464 15.58 25.59 -14.13
N SER A 465 14.85 26.53 -13.52
CA SER A 465 13.63 26.27 -12.75
C SER A 465 12.58 25.52 -13.57
N GLN A 466 12.29 25.96 -14.81
CA GLN A 466 11.30 25.30 -15.68
C GLN A 466 11.65 23.84 -15.98
N LEU A 467 12.92 23.59 -16.33
CA LEU A 467 13.41 22.25 -16.65
C LEU A 467 13.37 21.32 -15.42
N VAL A 468 13.82 21.82 -14.26
CA VAL A 468 13.83 21.08 -13.00
C VAL A 468 12.41 20.80 -12.52
N LYS A 469 11.50 21.79 -12.55
CA LYS A 469 10.09 21.63 -12.16
C LYS A 469 9.37 20.59 -13.00
N ALA A 470 9.52 20.62 -14.33
CA ALA A 470 8.84 19.66 -15.21
C ALA A 470 9.35 18.22 -14.99
N ALA A 471 10.66 18.04 -14.87
CA ALA A 471 11.24 16.73 -14.57
C ALA A 471 10.82 16.20 -13.19
N TRP A 472 10.83 17.07 -12.17
CA TRP A 472 10.37 16.72 -10.82
C TRP A 472 8.88 16.42 -10.77
N ALA A 473 8.04 17.22 -11.43
CA ALA A 473 6.60 16.99 -11.53
C ALA A 473 6.28 15.62 -12.12
N SER A 474 7.06 15.18 -13.11
CA SER A 474 6.92 13.84 -13.69
C SER A 474 7.35 12.74 -12.70
N ALA A 475 8.60 12.80 -12.24
CA ALA A 475 9.20 11.72 -11.45
C ALA A 475 8.61 11.60 -10.03
N SER A 476 8.22 12.72 -9.42
CA SER A 476 7.75 12.74 -8.03
C SER A 476 6.42 12.00 -7.82
N THR A 477 5.67 11.68 -8.88
CA THR A 477 4.44 10.88 -8.77
C THR A 477 4.69 9.44 -8.35
N TYR A 478 5.93 8.95 -8.46
CA TYR A 478 6.29 7.60 -8.05
C TYR A 478 5.98 7.35 -6.57
N ARG A 479 5.45 6.15 -6.28
CA ARG A 479 5.32 5.63 -4.92
C ARG A 479 5.78 4.17 -4.84
N LYS A 480 6.73 3.88 -3.97
CA LYS A 480 7.31 2.55 -3.74
C LYS A 480 6.33 1.53 -3.16
N SER A 481 5.24 2.01 -2.57
CA SER A 481 4.25 1.16 -1.89
C SER A 481 3.57 0.22 -2.87
N ASP A 482 3.14 0.74 -4.03
CA ASP A 482 2.51 -0.04 -5.10
C ASP A 482 3.19 0.10 -6.48
N HIS A 483 4.34 0.75 -6.53
CA HIS A 483 5.20 0.88 -7.71
C HIS A 483 4.51 1.60 -8.88
N ARG A 484 3.50 2.45 -8.59
CA ARG A 484 2.83 3.32 -9.57
C ARG A 484 3.49 4.68 -9.69
N GLY A 485 3.18 5.37 -10.78
CA GLY A 485 3.72 6.71 -11.09
C GLY A 485 5.18 6.69 -11.56
N GLY A 486 5.78 7.87 -11.64
CA GLY A 486 7.15 8.07 -12.12
C GLY A 486 7.22 8.78 -13.48
N ALA A 487 8.43 8.84 -14.03
CA ALA A 487 8.72 9.59 -15.26
C ALA A 487 8.47 8.79 -16.56
N ASN A 488 8.52 7.46 -16.49
CA ASN A 488 8.24 6.56 -17.59
C ASN A 488 6.76 6.67 -18.00
N GLY A 489 6.50 6.69 -19.30
CA GLY A 489 5.16 6.91 -19.86
C GLY A 489 4.78 8.37 -20.05
N ALA A 490 5.58 9.34 -19.56
CA ALA A 490 5.30 10.78 -19.68
C ALA A 490 3.89 11.20 -19.26
N ARG A 491 3.28 10.50 -18.28
CA ARG A 491 1.90 10.73 -17.85
C ARG A 491 1.63 12.14 -17.31
N VAL A 492 2.70 12.86 -16.93
CA VAL A 492 2.62 14.29 -16.59
C VAL A 492 2.04 15.14 -17.73
N ALA A 493 2.16 14.69 -18.99
CA ALA A 493 1.59 15.33 -20.17
C ALA A 493 0.14 14.90 -20.47
N LEU A 494 -0.43 13.97 -19.70
CA LEU A 494 -1.78 13.43 -19.87
C LEU A 494 -2.70 13.85 -18.72
N ALA A 495 -4.02 13.74 -18.93
CA ALA A 495 -4.97 13.91 -17.83
C ALA A 495 -4.87 12.73 -16.85
N PRO A 496 -5.03 12.96 -15.53
CA PRO A 496 -5.32 14.26 -14.90
C PRO A 496 -4.05 15.10 -14.60
N GLN A 497 -2.85 14.52 -14.67
CA GLN A 497 -1.62 15.15 -14.17
C GLN A 497 -1.28 16.49 -14.83
N LYS A 498 -1.55 16.63 -16.14
CA LYS A 498 -1.31 17.88 -16.87
C LYS A 498 -2.14 19.06 -16.33
N ASP A 499 -3.25 18.76 -15.66
CA ASP A 499 -4.22 19.74 -15.16
C ASP A 499 -4.11 19.96 -13.63
N TRP A 500 -3.22 19.23 -12.94
CA TRP A 500 -3.00 19.40 -11.50
C TRP A 500 -2.44 20.77 -11.15
N ASP A 501 -2.97 21.37 -10.09
CA ASP A 501 -2.58 22.71 -9.66
C ASP A 501 -1.10 22.76 -9.27
N VAL A 502 -0.61 21.73 -8.57
CA VAL A 502 0.80 21.57 -8.16
C VAL A 502 1.78 21.52 -9.35
N ASN A 503 1.29 21.19 -10.55
CA ASN A 503 2.11 21.07 -11.75
C ASN A 503 2.16 22.37 -12.58
N GLU A 504 1.47 23.43 -12.16
CA GLU A 504 1.43 24.73 -12.86
C GLU A 504 1.10 24.57 -14.36
N PRO A 505 -0.14 24.18 -14.73
CA PRO A 505 -0.47 23.65 -16.06
C PRO A 505 0.03 24.49 -17.24
N ALA A 506 -0.02 25.82 -17.15
CA ALA A 506 0.48 26.71 -18.20
C ALA A 506 2.01 26.66 -18.37
N MET A 507 2.76 26.57 -17.26
CA MET A 507 4.21 26.42 -17.28
C MET A 507 4.59 25.04 -17.80
N LEU A 508 3.94 23.99 -17.29
CA LEU A 508 4.17 22.62 -17.72
C LEU A 508 3.89 22.45 -19.22
N ALA A 509 2.74 22.90 -19.71
CA ALA A 509 2.39 22.81 -21.14
C ALA A 509 3.46 23.47 -22.02
N LYS A 510 3.93 24.66 -21.67
CA LYS A 510 5.02 25.34 -22.39
C LYS A 510 6.29 24.49 -22.45
N VAL A 511 6.70 23.91 -21.33
CA VAL A 511 7.91 23.06 -21.26
C VAL A 511 7.72 21.80 -22.10
N ILE A 512 6.60 21.10 -21.92
CA ILE A 512 6.26 19.88 -22.65
C ILE A 512 6.22 20.12 -24.17
N ASP A 513 5.53 21.16 -24.63
CA ASP A 513 5.46 21.51 -26.06
C ASP A 513 6.84 21.79 -26.64
N THR A 514 7.67 22.53 -25.90
CA THR A 514 9.05 22.83 -26.31
C THR A 514 9.88 21.56 -26.39
N LEU A 515 9.87 20.71 -25.35
CA LEU A 515 10.64 19.46 -25.33
C LEU A 515 10.17 18.49 -26.41
N ASN A 516 8.86 18.38 -26.63
CA ASN A 516 8.29 17.55 -27.68
C ASN A 516 8.75 17.99 -29.08
N GLY A 517 8.93 19.30 -29.31
CA GLY A 517 9.50 19.83 -30.55
C GLY A 517 11.00 19.60 -30.72
N LEU A 518 11.74 19.34 -29.64
CA LEU A 518 13.22 19.21 -29.65
C LEU A 518 13.73 17.77 -29.58
N ARG A 519 12.90 16.83 -29.09
CA ARG A 519 13.29 15.45 -28.76
C ARG A 519 13.78 14.58 -29.92
N GLY A 520 13.47 14.96 -31.17
CA GLY A 520 13.79 14.12 -32.32
C GLY A 520 13.05 12.79 -32.24
N SER A 521 13.80 11.68 -32.24
CA SER A 521 13.27 10.31 -32.10
C SER A 521 13.14 9.83 -30.65
N MET A 522 13.63 10.59 -29.67
CA MET A 522 13.50 10.22 -28.25
C MET A 522 12.03 10.24 -27.81
N SER A 523 11.68 9.43 -26.82
CA SER A 523 10.38 9.56 -26.15
C SER A 523 10.26 10.92 -25.46
N LEU A 524 9.03 11.38 -25.26
CA LEU A 524 8.77 12.58 -24.48
C LEU A 524 9.20 12.36 -23.02
N ALA A 525 8.99 11.15 -22.48
CA ALA A 525 9.44 10.77 -21.16
C ALA A 525 10.96 10.98 -20.98
N ASP A 526 11.76 10.50 -21.93
CA ASP A 526 13.21 10.71 -21.90
C ASP A 526 13.58 12.19 -22.10
N ALA A 527 12.88 12.92 -22.96
CA ALA A 527 13.12 14.35 -23.17
C ALA A 527 12.85 15.19 -21.91
N ILE A 528 11.82 14.85 -21.13
CA ILE A 528 11.51 15.49 -19.83
C ILE A 528 12.66 15.27 -18.84
N VAL A 529 13.08 14.02 -18.65
CA VAL A 529 14.17 13.68 -17.72
C VAL A 529 15.50 14.29 -18.17
N LEU A 530 15.82 14.21 -19.47
CA LEU A 530 16.99 14.86 -20.04
C LEU A 530 16.93 16.39 -19.88
N GLY A 531 15.73 16.98 -19.96
CA GLY A 531 15.49 18.38 -19.63
C GLY A 531 15.96 18.72 -18.22
N GLY A 532 15.58 17.92 -17.23
CA GLY A 532 16.04 18.05 -15.85
C GLY A 532 17.58 17.98 -15.73
N VAL A 533 18.21 17.04 -16.43
CA VAL A 533 19.69 16.93 -16.51
C VAL A 533 20.32 18.21 -17.04
N VAL A 534 19.81 18.76 -18.15
CA VAL A 534 20.26 20.05 -18.69
C VAL A 534 20.06 21.19 -17.69
N GLY A 535 18.95 21.18 -16.95
CA GLY A 535 18.67 22.14 -15.89
C GLY A 535 19.75 22.13 -14.81
N LEU A 536 20.15 20.95 -14.33
CA LEU A 536 21.19 20.81 -13.31
C LEU A 536 22.58 21.21 -13.81
N GLU A 537 22.92 20.88 -15.06
CA GLU A 537 24.20 21.29 -15.63
C GLU A 537 24.29 22.80 -15.88
N LYS A 538 23.20 23.42 -16.33
CA LYS A 538 23.07 24.89 -16.36
C LYS A 538 23.25 25.51 -14.97
N ALA A 539 22.86 24.79 -13.92
CA ALA A 539 23.03 25.21 -12.53
C ALA A 539 24.43 24.96 -11.95
N GLY A 540 25.36 24.41 -12.74
CA GLY A 540 26.75 24.17 -12.35
C GLY A 540 27.06 22.75 -11.87
N ALA A 541 26.10 21.82 -11.91
CA ALA A 541 26.39 20.40 -11.66
C ALA A 541 27.23 19.81 -12.80
N THR A 542 28.07 18.83 -12.48
CA THR A 542 28.87 18.08 -13.46
C THR A 542 28.57 16.59 -13.35
N ASN A 543 28.73 15.85 -14.44
CA ASN A 543 28.53 14.39 -14.49
C ASN A 543 27.14 13.94 -14.01
N VAL A 544 26.09 14.67 -14.37
CA VAL A 544 24.71 14.30 -14.04
C VAL A 544 24.30 13.10 -14.90
N PRO A 545 24.05 11.91 -14.31
CA PRO A 545 23.73 10.71 -15.08
C PRO A 545 22.39 10.83 -15.80
N PHE A 546 22.33 10.30 -17.02
CA PHE A 546 21.10 10.10 -17.79
C PHE A 546 21.03 8.67 -18.27
N THR A 547 19.87 8.05 -18.11
CA THR A 547 19.58 6.71 -18.62
C THR A 547 18.30 6.77 -19.42
N GLY A 548 18.39 6.63 -20.75
CA GLY A 548 17.24 6.65 -21.65
C GLY A 548 16.52 5.30 -21.74
N GLY A 549 15.56 5.20 -22.66
CA GLY A 549 14.75 4.00 -22.90
C GLY A 549 13.31 4.07 -22.38
N ARG A 550 12.87 5.21 -21.82
CA ARG A 550 11.46 5.36 -21.36
C ARG A 550 10.49 5.35 -22.53
N GLY A 551 9.29 4.84 -22.30
CA GLY A 551 8.18 4.89 -23.24
C GLY A 551 7.28 6.11 -23.06
N ASP A 552 6.39 6.35 -24.03
CA ASP A 552 5.31 7.34 -23.95
C ASP A 552 3.97 6.59 -23.86
N ALA A 553 3.24 6.74 -22.76
CA ALA A 553 1.92 6.14 -22.57
C ALA A 553 0.85 6.94 -23.33
N THR A 554 -0.29 6.31 -23.64
CA THR A 554 -1.45 6.99 -24.24
C THR A 554 -2.54 7.28 -23.21
N ALA A 555 -3.56 8.05 -23.62
CA ALA A 555 -4.73 8.31 -22.80
C ALA A 555 -5.53 7.02 -22.51
N GLU A 556 -5.60 6.11 -23.48
CA GLU A 556 -6.28 4.81 -23.34
C GLU A 556 -5.54 3.87 -22.37
N GLN A 557 -4.24 4.09 -22.17
CA GLN A 557 -3.39 3.37 -21.20
C GLN A 557 -3.29 4.09 -19.85
N THR A 558 -4.12 5.12 -19.63
CA THR A 558 -4.10 5.95 -18.43
C THR A 558 -5.52 6.12 -17.91
N ASP A 559 -5.89 5.31 -16.92
CA ASP A 559 -7.16 5.47 -16.21
C ASP A 559 -7.10 6.72 -15.33
N ALA A 560 -7.78 7.78 -15.77
CA ALA A 560 -7.73 9.09 -15.12
C ALA A 560 -8.23 9.06 -13.67
N ASP A 561 -9.24 8.25 -13.35
CA ASP A 561 -9.79 8.13 -12.00
C ASP A 561 -8.76 7.46 -11.07
N SER A 562 -8.06 6.44 -11.57
CA SER A 562 -7.00 5.76 -10.82
C SER A 562 -5.80 6.66 -10.50
N PHE A 563 -5.53 7.67 -11.35
CA PHE A 563 -4.44 8.64 -11.14
C PHE A 563 -4.90 9.84 -10.33
N ALA A 564 -6.20 10.17 -10.28
CA ALA A 564 -6.72 11.34 -9.57
C ALA A 564 -6.38 11.31 -8.06
N VAL A 565 -6.40 10.13 -7.44
CA VAL A 565 -6.02 9.93 -6.03
C VAL A 565 -4.53 10.16 -5.74
N MET A 566 -3.70 10.31 -6.77
CA MET A 566 -2.25 10.53 -6.65
C MET A 566 -1.86 12.02 -6.68
N GLU A 567 -2.82 12.94 -6.86
CA GLU A 567 -2.55 14.38 -6.77
C GLU A 567 -2.18 14.72 -5.31
N PRO A 568 -0.99 15.28 -5.05
CA PRO A 568 -0.57 15.57 -3.68
C PRO A 568 -1.33 16.78 -3.12
N GLU A 569 -1.86 16.66 -1.90
CA GLU A 569 -2.45 17.80 -1.18
C GLU A 569 -1.38 18.80 -0.70
N ALA A 570 -0.16 18.31 -0.46
CA ALA A 570 1.01 19.12 -0.19
C ALA A 570 2.26 18.49 -0.83
N ASP A 571 3.19 19.32 -1.28
CA ASP A 571 4.48 18.88 -1.79
C ASP A 571 5.58 19.82 -1.29
N ALA A 572 6.24 19.40 -0.21
CA ALA A 572 7.34 20.14 0.39
C ALA A 572 8.55 20.32 -0.54
N PHE A 573 8.78 19.43 -1.50
CA PHE A 573 9.85 19.56 -2.49
C PHE A 573 9.61 20.75 -3.43
N ARG A 574 8.34 21.07 -3.68
CA ARG A 574 7.90 22.25 -4.44
C ARG A 574 7.33 23.36 -3.56
N ASN A 575 7.48 23.31 -2.24
CA ASN A 575 6.92 24.29 -1.31
C ASN A 575 5.42 24.61 -1.59
N TYR A 576 4.65 23.55 -1.84
CA TYR A 576 3.24 23.61 -2.24
C TYR A 576 2.35 23.09 -1.12
N VAL A 577 1.27 23.82 -0.85
CA VAL A 577 0.10 23.35 -0.09
C VAL A 577 -1.12 23.70 -0.93
N GLY A 578 -1.95 22.70 -1.19
CA GLY A 578 -3.15 22.84 -2.00
C GLY A 578 -4.25 23.63 -1.30
N LYS A 579 -5.41 23.69 -1.94
CA LYS A 579 -6.56 24.48 -1.45
C LYS A 579 -7.29 23.83 -0.29
N LYS A 580 -7.14 22.53 -0.11
CA LYS A 580 -7.76 21.78 0.98
C LYS A 580 -6.99 22.03 2.27
N LYS A 581 -7.72 22.14 3.39
CA LYS A 581 -7.09 22.17 4.71
C LYS A 581 -6.45 20.80 4.96
N LEU A 582 -5.14 20.80 5.23
CA LEU A 582 -4.43 19.58 5.56
C LEU A 582 -4.90 19.00 6.89
N ALA A 583 -5.05 17.67 6.95
CA ALA A 583 -5.28 16.95 8.19
C ALA A 583 -4.00 16.88 9.06
N LEU A 584 -2.83 16.98 8.43
CA LEU A 584 -1.51 16.88 9.05
C LEU A 584 -0.69 18.16 8.82
N LYS A 585 0.32 18.38 9.65
CA LYS A 585 1.28 19.47 9.45
C LYS A 585 2.08 19.23 8.16
N THR A 586 2.48 20.29 7.48
CA THR A 586 3.22 20.22 6.20
C THR A 586 4.47 19.34 6.26
N GLU A 587 5.21 19.36 7.37
CA GLU A 587 6.41 18.54 7.56
C GLU A 587 6.12 17.04 7.76
N GLU A 588 4.93 16.66 8.24
CA GLU A 588 4.51 15.25 8.31
C GLU A 588 4.17 14.74 6.89
N MET A 589 3.46 15.56 6.10
CA MET A 589 3.19 15.27 4.68
C MET A 589 4.50 15.17 3.87
N MET A 590 5.52 15.95 4.24
CA MET A 590 6.86 15.84 3.65
C MET A 590 7.49 14.47 3.90
N LEU A 591 7.45 13.98 5.15
CA LEU A 591 7.97 12.65 5.48
C LEU A 591 7.19 11.55 4.78
N ASP A 592 5.87 11.65 4.72
CA ASP A 592 5.02 10.70 3.99
C ASP A 592 5.44 10.61 2.51
N ARG A 593 5.53 11.75 1.83
CA ARG A 593 5.97 11.83 0.43
C ARG A 593 7.40 11.31 0.22
N ALA A 594 8.31 11.66 1.13
CA ALA A 594 9.68 11.16 1.07
C ALA A 594 9.75 9.63 1.27
N SER A 595 8.91 9.06 2.14
CA SER A 595 8.80 7.60 2.29
C SER A 595 8.32 6.95 0.99
N LEU A 596 7.27 7.49 0.37
CA LEU A 596 6.75 6.98 -0.90
C LEU A 596 7.81 7.03 -2.01
N LEU A 597 8.66 8.06 -2.05
CA LEU A 597 9.79 8.15 -2.99
C LEU A 597 10.98 7.23 -2.63
N GLY A 598 10.91 6.51 -1.51
CA GLY A 598 12.00 5.65 -1.03
C GLY A 598 13.24 6.41 -0.57
N LEU A 599 13.08 7.66 -0.14
CA LEU A 599 14.17 8.51 0.29
C LEU A 599 14.52 8.27 1.76
N SER A 600 15.82 8.27 2.05
CA SER A 600 16.36 8.39 3.40
C SER A 600 16.35 9.84 3.89
N VAL A 601 16.55 10.04 5.19
CA VAL A 601 16.68 11.39 5.78
C VAL A 601 17.75 12.24 5.07
N PRO A 602 18.98 11.75 4.77
CA PRO A 602 19.97 12.52 4.01
C PRO A 602 19.55 12.87 2.58
N GLU A 603 18.90 11.94 1.87
CA GLU A 603 18.45 12.16 0.50
C GLU A 603 17.30 13.18 0.44
N MET A 604 16.31 13.07 1.32
CA MET A 604 15.23 14.06 1.42
C MET A 604 15.79 15.45 1.76
N THR A 605 16.68 15.53 2.76
CA THR A 605 17.30 16.78 3.18
C THR A 605 18.03 17.47 2.03
N VAL A 606 18.93 16.76 1.34
CA VAL A 606 19.70 17.35 0.24
C VAL A 606 18.82 17.80 -0.93
N LEU A 607 17.78 17.02 -1.25
CA LEU A 607 16.82 17.36 -2.29
C LEU A 607 16.05 18.64 -1.97
N ILE A 608 15.55 18.81 -0.74
CA ILE A 608 14.87 20.05 -0.33
C ILE A 608 15.79 21.25 -0.52
N GLY A 609 17.00 21.20 0.03
CA GLY A 609 17.95 22.32 -0.07
C GLY A 609 18.28 22.68 -1.52
N GLY A 610 18.52 21.67 -2.37
CA GLY A 610 18.86 21.89 -3.77
C GLY A 610 17.69 22.41 -4.60
N LEU A 611 16.50 21.85 -4.43
CA LEU A 611 15.30 22.29 -5.15
C LEU A 611 14.93 23.74 -4.80
N ARG A 612 15.17 24.18 -3.56
CA ARG A 612 15.00 25.58 -3.16
C ARG A 612 15.92 26.52 -3.90
N VAL A 613 17.23 26.26 -3.95
CA VAL A 613 18.18 27.16 -4.63
C VAL A 613 18.04 27.12 -6.16
N LEU A 614 17.56 26.01 -6.71
CA LEU A 614 17.20 25.88 -8.13
C LEU A 614 15.90 26.62 -8.51
N GLY A 615 15.14 27.09 -7.51
CA GLY A 615 13.87 27.79 -7.72
C GLY A 615 12.75 26.85 -8.16
N ALA A 616 12.69 25.64 -7.62
CA ALA A 616 11.67 24.63 -7.97
C ALA A 616 10.36 24.74 -7.16
N ASN A 617 10.15 25.85 -6.45
CA ASN A 617 8.91 26.12 -5.74
C ASN A 617 7.71 26.29 -6.68
N HIS A 618 6.52 25.86 -6.29
CA HIS A 618 5.27 26.18 -6.97
C HIS A 618 5.05 27.70 -7.03
N GLY A 619 4.72 28.19 -8.22
CA GLY A 619 4.70 29.63 -8.52
C GLY A 619 6.08 30.26 -8.51
N GLU A 620 6.12 31.58 -8.34
CA GLU A 620 7.35 32.37 -8.19
C GLU A 620 7.58 32.80 -6.72
N ARG A 621 7.06 32.03 -5.77
CA ARG A 621 7.16 32.36 -4.33
C ARG A 621 8.60 32.19 -3.84
N GLY A 622 9.12 33.23 -3.16
CA GLY A 622 10.47 33.24 -2.60
C GLY A 622 10.68 32.47 -1.29
N HIS A 623 9.71 31.67 -0.83
CA HIS A 623 9.82 30.91 0.41
C HIS A 623 10.94 29.87 0.35
N GLY A 624 11.82 29.83 1.33
CA GLY A 624 12.95 28.90 1.35
C GLY A 624 14.06 29.24 0.35
N HIS A 625 13.96 30.31 -0.44
CA HIS A 625 15.02 30.75 -1.38
C HIS A 625 16.17 31.43 -0.63
N PHE A 626 16.82 30.71 0.29
CA PHE A 626 17.94 31.25 1.08
C PHE A 626 19.23 31.23 0.26
N THR A 627 19.24 31.99 -0.84
CA THR A 627 20.40 32.15 -1.71
C THR A 627 20.35 33.50 -2.42
N LYS A 628 21.52 34.02 -2.77
CA LYS A 628 21.68 35.19 -3.66
C LYS A 628 22.02 34.80 -5.10
N ARG A 629 22.09 33.49 -5.39
CA ARG A 629 22.47 32.92 -6.68
C ARG A 629 21.37 31.96 -7.16
N PRO A 630 20.12 32.41 -7.30
CA PRO A 630 19.02 31.53 -7.71
C PRO A 630 19.32 30.87 -9.05
N GLY A 631 19.01 29.58 -9.15
CA GLY A 631 19.31 28.75 -10.32
C GLY A 631 20.73 28.19 -10.37
N GLN A 632 21.57 28.42 -9.34
CA GLN A 632 22.84 27.70 -9.16
C GLN A 632 22.67 26.64 -8.06
N LEU A 633 23.19 25.43 -8.30
CA LEU A 633 23.12 24.35 -7.33
C LEU A 633 24.21 24.53 -6.26
N THR A 634 23.83 25.05 -5.11
CA THR A 634 24.72 25.39 -4.00
C THR A 634 24.12 24.96 -2.67
N ASN A 635 24.94 24.82 -1.63
CA ASN A 635 24.48 24.54 -0.27
C ASN A 635 23.94 25.79 0.46
N ASP A 636 23.70 26.89 -0.24
CA ASP A 636 23.32 28.19 0.34
C ASP A 636 22.08 28.08 1.23
N PHE A 637 21.13 27.18 0.91
CA PHE A 637 19.94 26.93 1.72
C PHE A 637 20.30 26.67 3.19
N PHE A 638 21.19 25.69 3.44
CA PHE A 638 21.57 25.30 4.80
C PHE A 638 22.47 26.33 5.47
N VAL A 639 23.42 26.89 4.72
CA VAL A 639 24.33 27.95 5.23
C VAL A 639 23.52 29.13 5.77
N ASN A 640 22.52 29.60 5.02
CA ASN A 640 21.71 30.74 5.41
C ASN A 640 20.62 30.37 6.43
N LEU A 641 20.10 29.14 6.43
CA LEU A 641 19.15 28.66 7.46
C LEU A 641 19.80 28.69 8.86
N TYR A 642 21.07 28.31 8.96
CA TYR A 642 21.81 28.23 10.24
C TYR A 642 22.61 29.49 10.59
N ASP A 643 22.54 30.53 9.76
CA ASP A 643 23.14 31.81 10.08
C ASP A 643 22.43 32.45 11.29
N MET A 644 23.14 32.53 12.42
CA MET A 644 22.63 33.06 13.68
C MET A 644 22.39 34.57 13.68
N THR A 645 22.82 35.28 12.64
CA THR A 645 22.40 36.66 12.40
C THR A 645 20.92 36.75 12.02
N ASN A 646 20.28 35.65 11.62
CA ASN A 646 18.84 35.59 11.37
C ASN A 646 18.07 35.37 12.69
N VAL A 647 16.93 36.03 12.81
CA VAL A 647 15.91 35.80 13.84
C VAL A 647 14.61 35.46 13.13
N TRP A 648 14.11 34.25 13.37
CA TRP A 648 12.86 33.76 12.76
C TRP A 648 11.65 34.08 13.62
N LYS A 649 10.57 34.54 12.99
CA LYS A 649 9.26 34.76 13.61
C LYS A 649 8.16 34.29 12.67
N ALA A 650 7.02 33.86 13.22
CA ALA A 650 5.82 33.64 12.41
C ALA A 650 5.41 34.96 11.72
N ALA A 651 4.98 34.86 10.46
CA ALA A 651 4.41 36.00 9.76
C ALA A 651 3.06 36.38 10.37
N GLU A 652 2.75 37.68 10.40
CA GLU A 652 1.49 38.16 10.96
C GLU A 652 0.30 37.61 10.16
N GLY A 653 -0.64 36.97 10.85
CA GLY A 653 -1.84 36.37 10.23
C GLY A 653 -1.61 35.03 9.53
N SER A 654 -0.43 34.40 9.67
CA SER A 654 -0.14 33.07 9.10
C SER A 654 0.34 32.09 10.18
N GLU A 655 -0.10 30.84 10.07
CA GLU A 655 0.37 29.73 10.93
C GLU A 655 1.53 28.93 10.30
N ASP A 656 1.75 29.12 8.99
CA ASP A 656 2.65 28.30 8.17
C ASP A 656 3.79 29.08 7.51
N GLU A 657 3.74 30.41 7.55
CA GLU A 657 4.78 31.29 6.98
C GLU A 657 5.62 31.95 8.07
N TYR A 658 6.91 32.09 7.79
CA TYR A 658 7.89 32.64 8.72
C TYR A 658 8.80 33.65 8.03
N ILE A 659 9.23 34.65 8.78
CA ILE A 659 10.08 35.74 8.32
C ILE A 659 11.37 35.72 9.15
N ALA A 660 12.52 35.75 8.46
CA ALA A 660 13.82 36.01 9.06
C ALA A 660 14.13 37.50 8.99
N THR A 661 14.47 38.10 10.14
CA THR A 661 15.03 39.45 10.22
C THR A 661 16.47 39.42 10.69
N ASP A 662 17.30 40.35 10.21
CA ASP A 662 18.63 40.56 10.76
C ASP A 662 18.56 40.92 12.25
N ARG A 663 19.40 40.27 13.06
CA ARG A 663 19.42 40.47 14.52
C ARG A 663 19.91 41.85 14.93
N LYS A 664 20.77 42.49 14.12
CA LYS A 664 21.40 43.78 14.44
C LYS A 664 20.55 44.96 13.97
N ASP A 665 20.05 44.92 12.74
CA ASP A 665 19.30 46.06 12.16
C ASP A 665 17.79 45.83 11.99
N GLY A 666 17.32 44.59 12.10
CA GLY A 666 15.90 44.24 12.03
C GLY A 666 15.34 44.12 10.61
N GLY A 667 16.15 44.31 9.57
CA GLY A 667 15.70 44.20 8.17
C GLY A 667 15.28 42.77 7.80
N GLU A 668 14.19 42.62 7.04
CA GLU A 668 13.77 41.33 6.49
C GLU A 668 14.84 40.79 5.53
N LYS A 669 15.23 39.53 5.74
CA LYS A 669 16.21 38.82 4.90
C LYS A 669 15.58 37.71 4.08
N TRP A 670 14.75 36.88 4.71
CA TRP A 670 14.22 35.66 4.10
C TRP A 670 12.78 35.39 4.53
N ARG A 671 12.07 34.63 3.71
CA ARG A 671 10.77 34.03 4.04
C ARG A 671 10.84 32.53 3.92
N ALA A 672 10.10 31.82 4.74
CA ALA A 672 10.13 30.36 4.84
C ALA A 672 8.74 29.80 5.12
N THR A 673 8.53 28.53 4.83
CA THR A 673 7.39 27.77 5.33
C THR A 673 7.84 26.73 6.36
N ARG A 674 6.89 25.98 6.92
CA ARG A 674 7.18 24.82 7.78
C ARG A 674 8.12 23.81 7.12
N ALA A 675 7.95 23.57 5.82
CA ALA A 675 8.79 22.67 5.04
C ALA A 675 10.27 23.12 4.99
N ASP A 676 10.54 24.40 5.22
CA ASP A 676 11.89 24.95 5.21
C ASP A 676 12.48 24.97 6.63
N LEU A 677 11.73 25.49 7.61
CA LEU A 677 12.23 25.70 8.98
C LEU A 677 12.36 24.42 9.80
N ILE A 678 11.68 23.34 9.41
CA ILE A 678 11.79 22.07 10.13
C ILE A 678 13.24 21.56 10.16
N PHE A 679 14.04 21.85 9.13
CA PHE A 679 15.48 21.53 9.06
C PHE A 679 16.35 22.34 10.02
N GLY A 680 15.81 23.39 10.65
CA GLY A 680 16.46 24.13 11.75
C GLY A 680 15.91 23.80 13.13
N SER A 681 14.81 23.04 13.20
CA SER A 681 14.05 22.78 14.42
C SER A 681 14.15 21.32 14.89
N ASN A 682 13.85 20.36 14.02
CA ASN A 682 13.99 18.94 14.35
C ASN A 682 15.48 18.58 14.47
N SER A 683 15.88 17.96 15.57
CA SER A 683 17.29 17.69 15.88
C SER A 683 17.97 16.75 14.89
N GLU A 684 17.25 15.76 14.34
CA GLU A 684 17.83 14.81 13.39
C GLU A 684 18.00 15.44 12.01
N LEU A 685 16.96 16.11 11.50
CA LEU A 685 17.01 16.82 10.23
C LEU A 685 18.06 17.94 10.26
N ARG A 686 18.17 18.65 11.39
CA ARG A 686 19.18 19.67 11.61
C ARG A 686 20.59 19.10 11.59
N ALA A 687 20.86 18.00 12.28
CA ALA A 687 22.17 17.38 12.27
C ALA A 687 22.63 16.99 10.86
N VAL A 688 21.70 16.53 10.01
CA VAL A 688 21.98 16.22 8.59
C VAL A 688 22.22 17.49 7.78
N GLY A 689 21.40 18.53 7.97
CA GLY A 689 21.59 19.79 7.27
C GLY A 689 22.89 20.50 7.66
N GLU A 690 23.31 20.40 8.93
CA GLU A 690 24.59 20.95 9.42
C GLU A 690 25.78 20.40 8.62
N VAL A 691 25.78 19.10 8.30
CA VAL A 691 26.81 18.50 7.41
C VAL A 691 26.85 19.23 6.07
N TYR A 692 25.71 19.56 5.46
CA TYR A 692 25.71 20.29 4.19
C TYR A 692 26.07 21.77 4.32
N ALA A 693 25.94 22.37 5.51
CA ALA A 693 26.34 23.75 5.77
C ALA A 693 27.83 23.92 6.11
N GLU A 694 28.54 22.84 6.42
CA GLU A 694 29.97 22.89 6.75
C GLU A 694 30.83 23.47 5.61
N ASN A 695 31.81 24.29 5.98
CA ASN A 695 32.78 24.84 5.03
C ASN A 695 33.56 23.69 4.35
N GLY A 696 33.59 23.66 3.02
CA GLY A 696 34.24 22.60 2.24
C GLY A 696 33.30 21.47 1.80
N HIS A 697 32.03 21.48 2.22
CA HIS A 697 31.03 20.48 1.81
C HIS A 697 30.19 20.90 0.59
N GLU A 698 30.54 21.98 -0.12
CA GLU A 698 29.86 22.43 -1.33
C GLU A 698 29.86 21.34 -2.41
N ALA A 699 31.01 20.69 -2.63
CA ALA A 699 31.13 19.60 -3.60
C ALA A 699 30.38 18.33 -3.16
N LYS A 700 30.35 18.05 -1.85
CA LYS A 700 29.59 16.95 -1.27
C LYS A 700 28.09 17.15 -1.47
N PHE A 701 27.59 18.35 -1.20
CA PHE A 701 26.19 18.72 -1.41
C PHE A 701 25.76 18.50 -2.86
N VAL A 702 26.55 19.00 -3.83
CA VAL A 702 26.24 18.81 -5.26
C VAL A 702 26.23 17.34 -5.64
N LYS A 703 27.22 16.56 -5.18
CA LYS A 703 27.31 15.12 -5.46
C LYS A 703 26.11 14.35 -4.91
N ASP A 704 25.76 14.59 -3.65
CA ASP A 704 24.67 13.88 -2.98
C ASP A 704 23.30 14.32 -3.53
N PHE A 705 23.14 15.60 -3.89
CA PHE A 705 21.95 16.08 -4.60
C PHE A 705 21.77 15.36 -5.93
N VAL A 706 22.83 15.28 -6.75
CA VAL A 706 22.78 14.60 -8.05
C VAL A 706 22.45 13.12 -7.86
N ALA A 707 23.04 12.44 -6.87
CA ALA A 707 22.74 11.04 -6.59
C ALA A 707 21.26 10.84 -6.20
N ALA A 708 20.73 11.65 -5.27
CA ALA A 708 19.34 11.59 -4.85
C ALA A 708 18.36 11.96 -5.99
N TRP A 709 18.71 12.96 -6.81
CA TRP A 709 17.94 13.34 -8.00
C TRP A 709 17.87 12.17 -9.00
N THR A 710 19.02 11.57 -9.34
CA THR A 710 19.09 10.43 -10.26
C THR A 710 18.30 9.24 -9.75
N LYS A 711 18.31 8.96 -8.44
CA LYS A 711 17.47 7.94 -7.82
C LYS A 711 15.99 8.19 -8.09
N VAL A 712 15.48 9.40 -7.85
CA VAL A 712 14.07 9.74 -8.09
C VAL A 712 13.73 9.68 -9.59
N MET A 713 14.59 10.19 -10.47
CA MET A 713 14.36 10.15 -11.92
C MET A 713 14.29 8.73 -12.50
N ASN A 714 14.88 7.75 -11.82
CA ASN A 714 14.93 6.35 -12.25
C ASN A 714 14.07 5.42 -11.37
N ALA A 715 13.25 5.96 -10.47
CA ALA A 715 12.53 5.16 -9.48
C ALA A 715 11.56 4.13 -10.07
N ASP A 716 11.09 4.35 -11.31
CA ASP A 716 10.19 3.49 -12.08
C ASP A 716 10.86 2.71 -13.21
N ARG A 717 12.20 2.71 -13.27
CA ARG A 717 13.00 2.03 -14.31
C ARG A 717 13.22 0.55 -14.03
N PHE A 718 12.13 -0.15 -13.79
CA PHE A 718 12.12 -1.61 -13.55
C PHE A 718 12.57 -2.43 -14.76
N ASP A 719 12.59 -1.82 -15.95
CA ASP A 719 13.15 -2.41 -17.18
C ASP A 719 14.68 -2.58 -17.15
N LEU A 720 15.35 -1.93 -16.19
CA LEU A 720 16.80 -2.00 -16.00
C LEU A 720 17.24 -2.94 -14.87
N ALA A 721 16.29 -3.41 -14.07
CA ALA A 721 16.53 -4.14 -12.82
C ALA A 721 16.58 -5.65 -13.04
#